data_AF-D6X8X5-F1
#
_entry.id   AF-D6X8X5-F1
#
_cell.length_a   1.000
_cell.length_b   1.000
_cell.length_c   1.000
_cell.angle_alpha   90.00
_cell.angle_beta   90.00
_cell.angle_gamma   90.00
#
_symmetry.space_group_name_H-M   'P 1'
#
loop_
_entity.id
_entity.type
_entity.pdbx_description
1 polymer ?
#
loop_
_entity_poly.entity_id
_entity_poly.type
_entity_poly.pdbx_seq_one_letter_code
_entity_poly.pdbx_strand_id
1 'polypeptide(L)'
;PDQPDRSPQPARKRAVTADETTAVLVRGLRSDMLEAHREVLKAQHELRDELVALLSPDGGHAAPTAPAPTAPAPTAPAPTAPAPTAPAPPPPAASAPTTTPAPATAPAPSAAPRPPKPEGVIWDEHDLLEFATGRIGNVFGPRFAEIDDYRRRVRLPAPPYHFATRVTALDAEPGEFRPSFIRTEYDIPMDAWYAVDGQVPPAVTIEAGQCDLLLISYLGADFTNRGDRVYRLLDSSLSFVGDLPRVGQTLRYDIWIDQFVRQGDTLLFFFHYDCYADGELILKLDNACAGFFTDEELDSSLGIIEGKAVPPKGDSAFTGSSSFKPLARTHRTSLTSKDLARLADGRIAEVFGPGHRQPAGCNTSLRLPTERLRMADEVTLLDRKGGPAGLGRIEAVKRLVPDGWYFTSHFPDDPVLAGSLVAEGAVQLLEVYALSLGLHLSFPDARFQPVPGLRTDVKVRGQITPDTERIEYRIDITGLTLLPRPAITADVVVLRDGKPSISVSGLGIRLVEKPGAPFRPEAGGEVPHFLGRLSPATGEPAMLSEFHMAHAAKGDLAIAMGPEFEIYADSRAPYIPNGDFLFVDRVMSLDGTRGVLKRGAVMVTEYDSPDDAWYYSHNGHPHMPNCVYMESSLQAAILLGYYLGATLHEPDEQFSIRNLDGRATLVKDIDLRGRTVQHRSTLLSSDRMPGSVLQNYRYELSADGEVFYTGESLFGYFNDKALENQVGLDKGRHVLPWLDRQTDRPAGVRRVELPAYRAGEPARGGPRLAGGHLDLVEWVDVLPGGGEHGRGYLRGHRTIRPDDWYFSCHFHRDPVMPGSLGVEALLQGLQVYAVETGLTDGLVNPRFALLSGSETTWTYRGQILRTDPDMEFDVHIKEVRRQPGRIQLLGFANVWKSTLRIYQLGGTASRSTTTRPDPACDLQETQHDHRLVPAAVERPRAARGRRHRDPPGPDAARRARLHPARAVRPGGRERRHGDRRRRPRDRRRRPAARTRTARQRRLPRRPRRASGLHERRHGQRHRVRRHGHRHGAGRFPRLLRGGRPAAGGGREGTGAFPRRDPRGSPTPAT
;
A
#
# COMPACT_ATOMS: atom_id res chain seq x y z
N PRO A 1 90.82 53.09 -18.43
CA PRO A 1 89.98 52.87 -17.22
C PRO A 1 89.56 51.40 -17.18
N ASP A 2 90.03 50.71 -16.16
CA ASP A 2 90.59 49.38 -16.40
C ASP A 2 89.68 48.21 -15.99
N GLN A 3 89.98 47.07 -16.62
CA GLN A 3 89.51 45.73 -16.25
C GLN A 3 90.25 45.25 -14.97
N PRO A 4 89.83 44.16 -14.29
CA PRO A 4 90.19 42.82 -14.77
C PRO A 4 89.18 41.70 -14.43
N ASP A 5 89.64 40.44 -14.45
CA ASP A 5 88.86 39.20 -14.65
C ASP A 5 88.76 38.28 -13.40
N ARG A 6 88.15 37.11 -13.59
CA ARG A 6 87.67 36.08 -12.65
C ARG A 6 88.71 35.38 -11.76
N SER A 7 88.20 34.75 -10.70
CA SER A 7 88.71 33.48 -10.13
C SER A 7 87.57 32.70 -9.42
N PRO A 8 87.72 31.38 -9.13
CA PRO A 8 86.58 30.43 -9.13
C PRO A 8 85.93 30.15 -7.76
N GLN A 9 84.76 29.49 -7.79
CA GLN A 9 84.12 28.86 -6.62
C GLN A 9 83.87 27.35 -6.84
N PRO A 10 83.92 26.52 -5.77
CA PRO A 10 83.76 25.06 -5.85
C PRO A 10 82.29 24.60 -5.87
N ALA A 11 82.07 23.39 -6.40
CA ALA A 11 80.73 22.79 -6.49
C ALA A 11 80.11 22.47 -5.12
N ARG A 12 78.92 23.02 -4.84
CA ARG A 12 78.07 22.58 -3.73
C ARG A 12 77.11 21.50 -4.21
N LYS A 13 77.18 20.30 -3.62
CA LYS A 13 76.14 19.27 -3.76
C LYS A 13 74.80 19.86 -3.27
N ARG A 14 73.77 19.83 -4.10
CA ARG A 14 72.40 20.19 -3.71
C ARG A 14 71.77 18.96 -3.05
N ALA A 15 71.27 19.10 -1.82
CA ALA A 15 70.52 18.03 -1.17
C ALA A 15 69.14 17.88 -1.82
N VAL A 16 68.82 16.67 -2.28
CA VAL A 16 67.48 16.31 -2.75
C VAL A 16 66.58 16.13 -1.53
N THR A 17 65.38 16.73 -1.55
CA THR A 17 64.41 16.59 -0.45
C THR A 17 63.60 15.30 -0.58
N ALA A 18 63.14 14.76 0.55
CA ALA A 18 62.43 13.47 0.58
C ALA A 18 61.15 13.44 -0.28
N ASP A 19 60.50 14.59 -0.51
CA ASP A 19 59.37 14.73 -1.43
C ASP A 19 59.73 14.40 -2.88
N GLU A 20 60.88 14.87 -3.38
CA GLU A 20 61.30 14.58 -4.76
C GLU A 20 61.59 13.09 -4.94
N THR A 21 62.28 12.47 -3.98
CA THR A 21 62.52 11.02 -3.98
C THR A 21 61.21 10.23 -3.95
N THR A 22 60.23 10.65 -3.15
CA THR A 22 58.92 10.00 -3.04
C THR A 22 58.11 10.19 -4.33
N ALA A 23 58.11 11.39 -4.93
CA ALA A 23 57.43 11.66 -6.18
C ALA A 23 58.04 10.89 -7.39
N VAL A 24 59.34 10.59 -7.37
CA VAL A 24 59.98 9.70 -8.33
C VAL A 24 59.60 8.24 -8.08
N LEU A 25 59.64 7.77 -6.83
CA LEU A 25 59.27 6.39 -6.47
C LEU A 25 57.82 6.06 -6.85
N VAL A 26 56.88 6.97 -6.58
CA VAL A 26 55.46 6.83 -6.96
C VAL A 26 55.25 6.84 -8.48
N ARG A 27 56.09 7.54 -9.25
CA ARG A 27 56.06 7.48 -10.73
C ARG A 27 56.60 6.15 -11.26
N GLY A 28 57.66 5.61 -10.63
CA GLY A 28 58.20 4.28 -10.92
C GLY A 28 57.12 3.21 -10.73
N LEU A 29 56.61 3.08 -9.49
CA LEU A 29 55.54 2.15 -9.13
C LEU A 29 54.30 2.27 -10.05
N ARG A 30 53.92 3.49 -10.44
CA ARG A 30 52.81 3.71 -11.39
C ARG A 30 53.13 3.24 -12.81
N SER A 31 54.38 3.35 -13.26
CA SER A 31 54.82 2.81 -14.54
C SER A 31 54.81 1.28 -14.49
N ASP A 32 55.43 0.70 -13.45
CA ASP A 32 55.56 -0.75 -13.25
C ASP A 32 54.18 -1.43 -13.18
N MET A 33 53.21 -0.81 -12.47
CA MET A 33 51.82 -1.29 -12.43
C MET A 33 51.10 -1.19 -13.79
N LEU A 34 51.38 -0.17 -14.61
CA LEU A 34 50.79 -0.03 -15.95
C LEU A 34 51.41 -1.00 -16.97
N GLU A 35 52.70 -1.31 -16.81
CA GLU A 35 53.43 -2.32 -17.59
C GLU A 35 52.91 -3.74 -17.24
N ALA A 36 52.82 -4.07 -15.95
CA ALA A 36 52.24 -5.33 -15.48
C ALA A 36 50.77 -5.49 -15.89
N HIS A 37 49.97 -4.43 -15.83
CA HIS A 37 48.58 -4.45 -16.31
C HIS A 37 48.48 -4.65 -17.83
N ARG A 38 49.43 -4.14 -18.62
CA ARG A 38 49.51 -4.41 -20.06
C ARG A 38 49.82 -5.87 -20.35
N GLU A 39 50.81 -6.47 -19.69
CA GLU A 39 51.13 -7.89 -19.91
C GLU A 39 50.00 -8.82 -19.44
N VAL A 40 49.26 -8.47 -18.37
CA VAL A 40 48.04 -9.20 -17.98
C VAL A 40 46.95 -9.09 -19.05
N LEU A 41 46.69 -7.90 -19.60
CA LEU A 41 45.71 -7.70 -20.67
C LEU A 41 46.11 -8.40 -21.99
N LYS A 42 47.41 -8.54 -22.24
CA LYS A 42 47.98 -9.23 -23.40
C LYS A 42 47.85 -10.75 -23.25
N ALA A 43 48.22 -11.30 -22.09
CA ALA A 43 48.01 -12.71 -21.76
C ALA A 43 46.51 -13.08 -21.78
N GLN A 44 45.62 -12.17 -21.34
CA GLN A 44 44.17 -12.35 -21.49
C GLN A 44 43.68 -12.32 -22.95
N HIS A 45 44.40 -11.66 -23.87
CA HIS A 45 44.12 -11.70 -25.31
C HIS A 45 44.57 -13.04 -25.90
N GLU A 46 45.82 -13.43 -25.61
CA GLU A 46 46.44 -14.67 -26.09
C GLU A 46 45.63 -15.91 -25.62
N LEU A 47 45.26 -15.98 -24.33
CA LEU A 47 44.44 -17.06 -23.77
C LEU A 47 43.01 -17.09 -24.34
N ARG A 48 42.43 -15.93 -24.68
CA ARG A 48 41.11 -15.84 -25.31
C ARG A 48 41.17 -16.31 -26.77
N ASP A 49 42.24 -16.01 -27.48
CA ASP A 49 42.39 -16.37 -28.88
C ASP A 49 42.74 -17.88 -29.02
N GLU A 50 43.48 -18.47 -28.07
CA GLU A 50 43.55 -19.93 -27.88
C GLU A 50 42.18 -20.55 -27.60
N LEU A 51 41.37 -19.94 -26.72
CA LEU A 51 40.01 -20.42 -26.41
C LEU A 51 39.08 -20.35 -27.64
N VAL A 52 39.23 -19.35 -28.50
CA VAL A 52 38.49 -19.24 -29.77
C VAL A 52 38.96 -20.30 -30.79
N ALA A 53 40.26 -20.61 -30.84
CA ALA A 53 40.77 -21.71 -31.65
C ALA A 53 40.23 -23.07 -31.17
N LEU A 54 40.18 -23.30 -29.85
CA LEU A 54 39.60 -24.50 -29.21
C LEU A 54 38.08 -24.65 -29.40
N LEU A 55 37.37 -23.57 -29.75
CA LEU A 55 35.92 -23.54 -29.96
C LEU A 55 35.51 -23.46 -31.44
N SER A 56 36.47 -23.54 -32.37
CA SER A 56 36.22 -23.53 -33.81
C SER A 56 35.94 -24.95 -34.34
N PRO A 57 34.76 -25.24 -34.93
CA PRO A 57 34.34 -26.62 -35.18
C PRO A 57 34.75 -27.13 -36.57
N ASP A 58 35.91 -27.79 -36.67
CA ASP A 58 36.27 -28.62 -37.83
C ASP A 58 37.13 -29.83 -37.41
N GLY A 59 36.92 -30.98 -38.07
CA GLY A 59 37.71 -32.21 -37.84
C GLY A 59 37.11 -33.26 -36.88
N GLY A 60 35.99 -33.88 -37.25
CA GLY A 60 35.42 -35.03 -36.52
C GLY A 60 36.04 -36.39 -36.89
N HIS A 61 35.88 -37.40 -36.01
CA HIS A 61 36.06 -38.84 -36.31
C HIS A 61 35.09 -39.71 -35.48
N ALA A 62 35.03 -41.02 -35.76
CA ALA A 62 33.85 -41.87 -35.51
C ALA A 62 33.73 -42.52 -34.10
N ALA A 63 32.56 -43.15 -33.86
CA ALA A 63 32.12 -43.79 -32.61
C ALA A 63 32.81 -45.14 -32.30
N PRO A 64 32.51 -45.76 -31.13
CA PRO A 64 31.52 -46.85 -31.16
C PRO A 64 30.54 -46.94 -29.97
N THR A 65 29.47 -47.73 -30.15
CA THR A 65 28.58 -48.29 -29.11
C THR A 65 29.29 -49.41 -28.32
N ALA A 66 28.88 -49.95 -27.16
CA ALA A 66 27.60 -50.04 -26.42
C ALA A 66 27.95 -50.37 -24.92
N PRO A 67 27.08 -50.92 -24.02
CA PRO A 67 25.62 -51.10 -24.01
C PRO A 67 24.93 -50.48 -22.77
N ALA A 68 23.61 -50.67 -22.63
CA ALA A 68 22.83 -50.15 -21.49
C ALA A 68 22.56 -51.23 -20.40
N PRO A 69 22.62 -50.87 -19.10
CA PRO A 69 22.04 -51.66 -18.01
C PRO A 69 20.58 -51.23 -17.70
N THR A 70 19.72 -52.18 -17.37
CA THR A 70 18.33 -51.95 -16.97
C THR A 70 18.19 -51.54 -15.50
N ALA A 71 17.36 -50.53 -15.21
CA ALA A 71 16.93 -50.18 -13.84
C ALA A 71 15.59 -50.88 -13.46
N PRO A 72 15.35 -51.21 -12.19
CA PRO A 72 14.16 -51.94 -11.74
C PRO A 72 12.91 -51.07 -11.64
N ALA A 73 11.73 -51.69 -11.74
CA ALA A 73 10.43 -51.03 -11.60
C ALA A 73 10.07 -50.76 -10.11
N PRO A 74 9.40 -49.63 -9.80
CA PRO A 74 8.88 -49.37 -8.45
C PRO A 74 7.66 -50.24 -8.15
N THR A 75 7.62 -50.82 -6.95
CA THR A 75 6.46 -51.59 -6.44
C THR A 75 5.34 -50.67 -5.98
N ALA A 76 4.10 -50.97 -6.37
CA ALA A 76 2.92 -50.26 -5.90
C ALA A 76 2.47 -50.77 -4.51
N PRO A 77 2.03 -49.88 -3.60
CA PRO A 77 1.35 -50.29 -2.37
C PRO A 77 -0.06 -50.82 -2.69
N ALA A 78 -0.46 -51.90 -2.03
CA ALA A 78 -1.78 -52.52 -2.21
C ALA A 78 -2.90 -51.72 -1.49
N PRO A 79 -4.15 -51.74 -1.99
CA PRO A 79 -5.26 -51.04 -1.37
C PRO A 79 -5.72 -51.75 -0.09
N THR A 80 -5.71 -51.05 1.04
CA THR A 80 -6.31 -51.51 2.30
C THR A 80 -7.84 -51.35 2.27
N ALA A 81 -8.56 -52.43 2.54
CA ALA A 81 -10.02 -52.40 2.64
C ALA A 81 -10.49 -51.77 3.96
N PRO A 82 -11.63 -51.05 3.99
CA PRO A 82 -12.16 -50.46 5.21
C PRO A 82 -12.79 -51.53 6.12
N ALA A 83 -12.40 -51.52 7.39
CA ALA A 83 -13.09 -52.29 8.43
C ALA A 83 -14.41 -51.60 8.85
N PRO A 84 -15.46 -52.34 9.24
CA PRO A 84 -16.78 -51.76 9.49
C PRO A 84 -16.85 -50.99 10.81
N THR A 85 -17.37 -49.76 10.75
CA THR A 85 -17.73 -48.98 11.95
C THR A 85 -18.99 -49.53 12.61
N ALA A 86 -18.93 -49.72 13.93
CA ALA A 86 -20.11 -50.02 14.75
C ALA A 86 -21.04 -48.78 14.82
N PRO A 87 -22.38 -48.96 14.89
CA PRO A 87 -23.31 -47.84 14.87
C PRO A 87 -23.31 -47.07 16.19
N ALA A 88 -23.27 -45.73 16.10
CA ALA A 88 -23.55 -44.85 17.22
C ALA A 88 -25.04 -44.93 17.61
N PRO A 89 -25.40 -44.72 18.90
CA PRO A 89 -26.80 -44.72 19.33
C PRO A 89 -27.58 -43.54 18.73
N PRO A 90 -28.89 -43.69 18.46
CA PRO A 90 -29.70 -42.65 17.85
C PRO A 90 -29.95 -41.47 18.82
N PRO A 91 -30.18 -40.25 18.31
CA PRO A 91 -30.57 -39.12 19.14
C PRO A 91 -31.97 -39.37 19.74
N PRO A 92 -32.24 -38.90 20.98
CA PRO A 92 -33.58 -38.96 21.55
C PRO A 92 -34.54 -38.10 20.71
N ALA A 93 -35.71 -38.65 20.40
CA ALA A 93 -36.72 -37.98 19.58
C ALA A 93 -37.32 -36.77 20.31
N ALA A 94 -37.72 -35.75 19.53
CA ALA A 94 -38.42 -34.59 20.06
C ALA A 94 -39.82 -34.98 20.57
N SER A 95 -39.99 -35.00 21.90
CA SER A 95 -41.30 -35.10 22.55
C SER A 95 -42.03 -33.75 22.48
N ALA A 96 -43.31 -33.79 22.09
CA ALA A 96 -44.17 -32.61 22.14
C ALA A 96 -44.38 -32.14 23.59
N PRO A 97 -44.66 -30.84 23.83
CA PRO A 97 -44.81 -30.31 25.19
C PRO A 97 -46.09 -30.83 25.85
N THR A 98 -45.94 -31.79 26.76
CA THR A 98 -47.04 -32.29 27.60
C THR A 98 -47.43 -31.22 28.62
N THR A 99 -48.66 -30.73 28.54
CA THR A 99 -49.19 -29.73 29.49
C THR A 99 -49.41 -30.35 30.87
N THR A 100 -48.54 -30.03 31.82
CA THR A 100 -48.72 -30.34 33.25
C THR A 100 -49.12 -29.05 34.01
N PRO A 101 -50.04 -29.09 34.99
CA PRO A 101 -50.54 -27.88 35.64
C PRO A 101 -49.46 -27.08 36.39
N ALA A 102 -49.68 -25.77 36.49
CA ALA A 102 -48.80 -24.88 37.25
C ALA A 102 -48.73 -25.28 38.73
N PRO A 103 -47.53 -25.35 39.35
CA PRO A 103 -47.40 -25.46 40.80
C PRO A 103 -48.03 -24.24 41.50
N ALA A 104 -48.72 -24.47 42.61
CA ALA A 104 -49.24 -23.38 43.44
C ALA A 104 -48.08 -22.55 44.03
N THR A 105 -48.33 -21.25 44.23
CA THR A 105 -47.33 -20.26 44.65
C THR A 105 -46.66 -20.64 45.97
N ALA A 106 -45.41 -21.12 45.92
CA ALA A 106 -44.57 -21.20 47.11
C ALA A 106 -44.17 -19.78 47.55
N PRO A 107 -44.10 -19.49 48.87
CA PRO A 107 -43.54 -18.23 49.34
C PRO A 107 -42.07 -18.12 48.90
N ALA A 108 -41.64 -16.92 48.56
CA ALA A 108 -40.27 -16.68 48.07
C ALA A 108 -39.23 -17.18 49.09
N PRO A 109 -38.14 -17.83 48.64
CA PRO A 109 -37.07 -18.21 49.54
C PRO A 109 -36.48 -16.95 50.18
N SER A 110 -36.30 -16.97 51.51
CA SER A 110 -35.58 -15.92 52.22
C SER A 110 -34.23 -15.73 51.55
N ALA A 111 -33.90 -14.50 51.16
CA ALA A 111 -32.61 -14.20 50.53
C ALA A 111 -31.47 -14.70 51.43
N ALA A 112 -30.53 -15.44 50.84
CA ALA A 112 -29.31 -15.81 51.52
C ALA A 112 -28.55 -14.53 51.91
N PRO A 113 -27.89 -14.47 53.08
CA PRO A 113 -27.11 -13.30 53.45
C PRO A 113 -26.03 -13.05 52.40
N ARG A 114 -26.01 -11.84 51.83
CA ARG A 114 -25.01 -11.40 50.84
C ARG A 114 -23.61 -11.64 51.43
N PRO A 115 -22.66 -12.23 50.67
CA PRO A 115 -21.29 -12.40 51.14
C PRO A 115 -20.67 -11.03 51.49
N PRO A 116 -19.78 -10.95 52.48
CA PRO A 116 -19.12 -9.70 52.83
C PRO A 116 -18.31 -9.18 51.64
N LYS A 117 -18.31 -7.85 51.46
CA LYS A 117 -17.49 -7.18 50.43
C LYS A 117 -16.01 -7.56 50.59
N PRO A 118 -15.25 -7.76 49.51
CA PRO A 118 -13.81 -7.91 49.59
C PRO A 118 -13.14 -6.69 50.23
N GLU A 119 -12.02 -6.91 50.93
CA GLU A 119 -11.26 -5.82 51.54
C GLU A 119 -10.75 -4.85 50.46
N GLY A 120 -10.92 -3.54 50.69
CA GLY A 120 -10.58 -2.49 49.73
C GLY A 120 -11.62 -2.21 48.63
N VAL A 121 -12.73 -2.97 48.56
CA VAL A 121 -13.81 -2.72 47.59
C VAL A 121 -14.87 -1.78 48.18
N ILE A 122 -15.10 -0.64 47.52
CA ILE A 122 -16.11 0.36 47.90
C ILE A 122 -17.50 -0.12 47.47
N TRP A 123 -17.64 -0.44 46.17
CA TRP A 123 -18.83 -1.02 45.56
C TRP A 123 -18.43 -2.26 44.77
N ASP A 124 -19.13 -3.37 44.95
CA ASP A 124 -18.91 -4.62 44.19
C ASP A 124 -19.90 -4.76 43.03
N GLU A 125 -19.77 -5.84 42.24
CA GLU A 125 -20.61 -6.12 41.07
C GLU A 125 -22.11 -6.10 41.40
N HIS A 126 -22.52 -6.53 42.59
CA HIS A 126 -23.93 -6.48 42.99
C HIS A 126 -24.40 -5.04 43.23
N ASP A 127 -23.56 -4.18 43.83
CA ASP A 127 -23.88 -2.74 43.95
C ASP A 127 -23.92 -2.05 42.58
N LEU A 128 -23.05 -2.44 41.64
CA LEU A 128 -22.97 -1.85 40.31
C LEU A 128 -24.14 -2.27 39.42
N LEU A 129 -24.62 -3.52 39.55
CA LEU A 129 -25.85 -4.00 38.92
C LEU A 129 -27.11 -3.38 39.54
N GLU A 130 -27.13 -3.17 40.87
CA GLU A 130 -28.19 -2.42 41.57
C GLU A 130 -28.20 -0.95 41.13
N PHE A 131 -27.03 -0.33 40.88
CA PHE A 131 -26.97 1.01 40.29
C PHE A 131 -27.43 1.04 38.83
N ALA A 132 -27.12 0.01 38.03
CA ALA A 132 -27.55 -0.08 36.64
C ALA A 132 -29.08 -0.30 36.48
N THR A 133 -29.69 -1.09 37.36
CA THR A 133 -31.07 -1.60 37.16
C THR A 133 -32.00 -1.51 38.37
N GLY A 134 -31.46 -1.45 39.59
CA GLY A 134 -32.20 -1.38 40.85
C GLY A 134 -32.35 0.05 41.37
N ARG A 135 -32.14 0.24 42.67
CA ARG A 135 -32.29 1.53 43.37
C ARG A 135 -30.96 2.20 43.70
N ILE A 136 -30.76 3.44 43.29
CA ILE A 136 -29.57 4.23 43.58
C ILE A 136 -29.45 4.51 45.10
N GLY A 137 -30.58 4.66 45.80
CA GLY A 137 -30.61 4.78 47.26
C GLY A 137 -30.10 3.56 48.03
N ASN A 138 -30.07 2.37 47.41
CA ASN A 138 -29.45 1.17 48.00
C ASN A 138 -27.91 1.18 47.87
N VAL A 139 -27.37 1.91 46.89
CA VAL A 139 -25.94 1.91 46.53
C VAL A 139 -25.18 3.08 47.14
N PHE A 140 -25.75 4.28 47.05
CA PHE A 140 -25.19 5.52 47.63
C PHE A 140 -25.79 5.89 48.99
N GLY A 141 -26.79 5.12 49.45
CA GLY A 141 -27.44 5.29 50.75
C GLY A 141 -28.61 6.29 50.77
N PRO A 142 -29.29 6.44 51.92
CA PRO A 142 -30.64 7.03 52.00
C PRO A 142 -30.80 8.45 51.46
N ARG A 143 -29.73 9.26 51.43
CA ARG A 143 -29.74 10.61 50.82
C ARG A 143 -30.12 10.59 49.34
N PHE A 144 -29.79 9.50 48.63
CA PHE A 144 -30.01 9.36 47.19
C PHE A 144 -31.35 8.71 46.84
N ALA A 145 -32.16 8.31 47.82
CA ALA A 145 -33.44 7.63 47.58
C ALA A 145 -34.49 8.48 46.83
N GLU A 146 -34.42 9.83 46.92
CA GLU A 146 -35.30 10.72 46.13
C GLU A 146 -35.10 10.54 44.61
N ILE A 147 -33.89 10.19 44.18
CA ILE A 147 -33.56 9.97 42.77
C ILE A 147 -34.34 8.77 42.21
N ASP A 148 -34.70 7.79 43.05
CA ASP A 148 -35.33 6.56 42.58
C ASP A 148 -36.77 6.73 42.07
N ASP A 149 -37.41 7.85 42.39
CA ASP A 149 -38.72 8.27 41.87
C ASP A 149 -38.62 9.14 40.60
N TYR A 150 -37.41 9.52 40.14
CA TYR A 150 -37.24 10.31 38.92
C TYR A 150 -37.50 9.48 37.66
N ARG A 151 -38.18 10.08 36.67
CA ARG A 151 -38.54 9.43 35.39
C ARG A 151 -37.32 8.93 34.59
N ARG A 152 -36.20 9.65 34.67
CA ARG A 152 -34.92 9.31 34.05
C ARG A 152 -33.81 9.58 35.07
N ARG A 153 -32.75 8.77 35.03
CA ARG A 153 -31.61 8.81 35.95
C ARG A 153 -30.32 8.56 35.18
N VAL A 154 -29.19 8.98 35.73
CA VAL A 154 -27.89 8.42 35.35
C VAL A 154 -27.87 6.95 35.76
N ARG A 155 -27.50 6.09 34.83
CA ARG A 155 -27.39 4.63 35.01
C ARG A 155 -26.10 4.16 34.37
N LEU A 156 -25.49 3.12 34.94
CA LEU A 156 -24.54 2.30 34.19
C LEU A 156 -25.31 1.46 33.15
N PRO A 157 -24.68 1.07 32.04
CA PRO A 157 -25.22 0.03 31.15
C PRO A 157 -25.59 -1.24 31.94
N ALA A 158 -26.69 -1.88 31.57
CA ALA A 158 -27.14 -3.14 32.16
C ALA A 158 -26.58 -4.36 31.38
N PRO A 159 -26.62 -5.58 31.94
CA PRO A 159 -26.29 -6.79 31.19
C PRO A 159 -27.08 -6.88 29.86
N PRO A 160 -26.47 -7.34 28.75
CA PRO A 160 -25.14 -7.95 28.64
C PRO A 160 -23.99 -6.96 28.38
N TYR A 161 -24.23 -5.64 28.54
CA TYR A 161 -23.28 -4.56 28.24
C TYR A 161 -22.68 -3.90 29.49
N HIS A 162 -22.95 -4.46 30.68
CA HIS A 162 -22.36 -4.01 31.94
C HIS A 162 -20.92 -4.51 32.05
N PHE A 163 -19.95 -3.61 32.00
CA PHE A 163 -18.52 -3.94 32.06
C PHE A 163 -17.79 -3.28 33.24
N ALA A 164 -18.31 -3.49 34.46
CA ALA A 164 -17.61 -3.14 35.69
C ALA A 164 -17.90 -4.19 36.78
N THR A 165 -16.86 -4.65 37.48
CA THR A 165 -16.94 -5.69 38.52
C THR A 165 -16.77 -5.12 39.92
N ARG A 166 -16.03 -4.01 40.09
CA ARG A 166 -15.81 -3.36 41.40
C ARG A 166 -15.26 -1.94 41.29
N VAL A 167 -15.39 -1.17 42.36
CA VAL A 167 -14.76 0.13 42.60
C VAL A 167 -13.74 -0.01 43.74
N THR A 168 -12.48 0.32 43.49
CA THR A 168 -11.36 0.11 44.43
C THR A 168 -10.70 1.39 44.93
N ALA A 169 -11.06 2.57 44.40
CA ALA A 169 -10.77 3.87 45.00
C ALA A 169 -11.76 4.96 44.55
N LEU A 170 -11.91 6.00 45.37
CA LEU A 170 -12.78 7.16 45.12
C LEU A 170 -12.22 8.40 45.85
N ASP A 171 -12.15 9.54 45.16
CA ASP A 171 -12.02 10.89 45.74
C ASP A 171 -13.12 11.76 45.13
N ALA A 172 -14.24 11.85 45.85
CA ALA A 172 -15.44 12.56 45.44
C ALA A 172 -16.29 12.86 46.69
N GLU A 173 -16.96 14.01 46.73
CA GLU A 173 -17.86 14.38 47.83
C GLU A 173 -19.29 14.64 47.31
N PRO A 174 -20.33 13.96 47.84
CA PRO A 174 -21.70 14.09 47.37
C PRO A 174 -22.25 15.52 47.36
N GLY A 175 -22.43 16.09 46.17
CA GLY A 175 -22.90 17.45 45.94
C GLY A 175 -21.81 18.47 45.55
N GLU A 176 -20.54 18.09 45.59
CA GLU A 176 -19.42 18.97 45.23
C GLU A 176 -18.96 18.74 43.79
N PHE A 177 -19.36 19.60 42.86
CA PHE A 177 -18.83 19.63 41.49
C PHE A 177 -17.39 20.20 41.46
N ARG A 178 -16.45 19.47 42.06
CA ARG A 178 -15.00 19.72 42.14
C ARG A 178 -14.22 18.62 41.39
N PRO A 179 -12.96 18.85 40.98
CA PRO A 179 -12.12 17.80 40.42
C PRO A 179 -12.12 16.55 41.32
N SER A 180 -12.32 15.39 40.70
CA SER A 180 -12.69 14.14 41.39
C SER A 180 -12.20 12.92 40.61
N PHE A 181 -12.05 11.80 41.33
CA PHE A 181 -11.43 10.57 40.82
C PHE A 181 -12.22 9.33 41.23
N ILE A 182 -12.28 8.35 40.33
CA ILE A 182 -12.74 6.99 40.64
C ILE A 182 -11.80 5.97 39.99
N ARG A 183 -11.55 4.86 40.70
CA ARG A 183 -10.86 3.67 40.14
C ARG A 183 -11.83 2.51 40.11
N THR A 184 -12.02 1.93 38.92
CA THR A 184 -12.90 0.78 38.73
C THR A 184 -12.19 -0.35 38.00
N GLU A 185 -12.60 -1.59 38.28
CA GLU A 185 -12.03 -2.79 37.68
C GLU A 185 -13.12 -3.65 37.04
N TYR A 186 -12.77 -4.32 35.95
CA TYR A 186 -13.62 -5.27 35.23
C TYR A 186 -12.84 -6.56 34.94
N ASP A 187 -13.34 -7.68 35.45
CA ASP A 187 -12.77 -9.00 35.22
C ASP A 187 -13.38 -9.58 33.93
N ILE A 188 -12.57 -9.76 32.87
CA ILE A 188 -13.06 -10.21 31.57
C ILE A 188 -13.38 -11.72 31.62
N PRO A 189 -14.65 -12.16 31.42
CA PRO A 189 -15.01 -13.57 31.52
C PRO A 189 -14.27 -14.47 30.53
N MET A 190 -13.94 -15.70 30.94
CA MET A 190 -13.27 -16.69 30.08
C MET A 190 -14.09 -17.09 28.85
N ASP A 191 -15.42 -16.99 28.94
CA ASP A 191 -16.41 -17.30 27.91
C ASP A 191 -17.08 -16.04 27.31
N ALA A 192 -16.43 -14.88 27.44
CA ALA A 192 -16.94 -13.58 27.01
C ALA A 192 -17.49 -13.60 25.57
N TRP A 193 -18.81 -13.45 25.43
CA TRP A 193 -19.57 -13.62 24.19
C TRP A 193 -19.18 -12.66 23.04
N TYR A 194 -18.50 -11.56 23.38
CA TYR A 194 -18.02 -10.53 22.45
C TYR A 194 -16.59 -10.78 21.94
N ALA A 195 -15.85 -11.74 22.51
CA ALA A 195 -14.44 -11.94 22.19
C ALA A 195 -14.22 -12.75 20.89
N VAL A 196 -13.19 -12.38 20.12
CA VAL A 196 -12.75 -13.13 18.93
C VAL A 196 -11.38 -13.75 19.23
N ASP A 197 -11.31 -15.09 19.24
CA ASP A 197 -10.09 -15.84 19.60
C ASP A 197 -9.49 -15.39 20.96
N GLY A 198 -10.38 -15.18 21.93
CA GLY A 198 -10.05 -14.71 23.28
C GLY A 198 -9.59 -13.25 23.36
N GLN A 199 -9.61 -12.48 22.27
CA GLN A 199 -9.31 -11.05 22.25
C GLN A 199 -10.60 -10.21 22.40
N VAL A 200 -10.55 -9.18 23.23
CA VAL A 200 -11.64 -8.21 23.44
C VAL A 200 -11.64 -7.16 22.33
N PRO A 201 -12.79 -6.80 21.74
CA PRO A 201 -12.88 -5.80 20.68
C PRO A 201 -12.78 -4.37 21.24
N PRO A 202 -12.29 -3.39 20.45
CA PRO A 202 -12.06 -2.02 20.92
C PRO A 202 -13.26 -1.38 21.62
N ALA A 203 -14.48 -1.64 21.16
CA ALA A 203 -15.68 -1.07 21.75
C ALA A 203 -15.89 -1.47 23.21
N VAL A 204 -15.60 -2.71 23.60
CA VAL A 204 -15.73 -3.15 25.01
C VAL A 204 -14.61 -2.59 25.88
N THR A 205 -13.39 -2.48 25.34
CA THR A 205 -12.25 -1.83 26.01
C THR A 205 -12.43 -0.32 26.17
N ILE A 206 -13.30 0.31 25.38
CA ILE A 206 -13.74 1.71 25.59
C ILE A 206 -14.90 1.76 26.58
N GLU A 207 -15.93 0.93 26.38
CA GLU A 207 -17.15 0.93 27.19
C GLU A 207 -16.91 0.60 28.67
N ALA A 208 -15.95 -0.26 29.02
CA ALA A 208 -15.61 -0.53 30.43
C ALA A 208 -15.07 0.70 31.20
N GLY A 209 -14.82 1.82 30.52
CA GLY A 209 -14.64 3.15 31.11
C GLY A 209 -15.93 3.84 31.61
N GLN A 210 -17.10 3.20 31.47
CA GLN A 210 -18.47 3.65 31.82
C GLN A 210 -18.68 4.26 33.22
N CYS A 211 -17.69 4.19 34.12
CA CYS A 211 -17.82 4.62 35.51
C CYS A 211 -17.67 6.13 35.72
N ASP A 212 -17.45 6.93 34.66
CA ASP A 212 -17.72 8.38 34.69
C ASP A 212 -19.18 8.66 35.06
N LEU A 213 -20.12 7.84 34.57
CA LEU A 213 -21.55 7.88 34.89
C LEU A 213 -21.81 7.65 36.39
N LEU A 214 -21.14 6.66 36.99
CA LEU A 214 -21.26 6.37 38.42
C LEU A 214 -20.74 7.54 39.26
N LEU A 215 -19.58 8.09 38.90
CA LEU A 215 -18.97 9.23 39.57
C LEU A 215 -19.83 10.50 39.46
N ILE A 216 -20.32 10.85 38.28
CA ILE A 216 -21.12 12.08 38.09
C ILE A 216 -22.51 11.99 38.76
N SER A 217 -23.09 10.79 38.86
CA SER A 217 -24.30 10.56 39.67
C SER A 217 -24.02 10.72 41.16
N TYR A 218 -22.92 10.15 41.67
CA TYR A 218 -22.49 10.28 43.07
C TYR A 218 -22.22 11.74 43.48
N LEU A 219 -21.63 12.54 42.59
CA LEU A 219 -21.47 13.99 42.77
C LEU A 219 -22.80 14.77 42.78
N GLY A 220 -23.91 14.15 42.35
CA GLY A 220 -25.26 14.71 42.48
C GLY A 220 -25.84 15.34 41.21
N ALA A 221 -25.41 14.91 40.02
CA ALA A 221 -26.00 15.36 38.77
C ALA A 221 -27.53 15.09 38.72
N ASP A 222 -27.99 13.94 39.18
CA ASP A 222 -29.42 13.60 39.21
C ASP A 222 -30.27 14.59 40.01
N PHE A 223 -29.80 15.06 41.18
CA PHE A 223 -30.49 16.11 41.96
C PHE A 223 -30.64 17.45 41.21
N THR A 224 -29.70 17.73 40.29
CA THR A 224 -29.73 18.89 39.38
C THR A 224 -30.68 18.67 38.21
N ASN A 225 -30.71 17.45 37.66
CA ASN A 225 -31.38 17.13 36.39
C ASN A 225 -32.82 16.64 36.53
N ARG A 226 -33.16 15.97 37.65
CA ARG A 226 -34.52 15.53 38.06
C ARG A 226 -35.30 14.69 37.02
N GLY A 227 -34.58 14.07 36.08
CA GLY A 227 -35.13 13.30 34.96
C GLY A 227 -35.53 14.12 33.72
N ASP A 228 -35.44 15.45 33.78
CA ASP A 228 -35.70 16.34 32.64
C ASP A 228 -34.51 16.42 31.66
N ARG A 229 -33.29 16.15 32.15
CA ARG A 229 -32.04 16.15 31.38
C ARG A 229 -31.33 14.79 31.40
N VAL A 230 -30.75 14.38 30.27
CA VAL A 230 -30.05 13.09 30.08
C VAL A 230 -28.59 13.25 29.67
N TYR A 231 -27.74 12.30 30.04
CA TYR A 231 -26.31 12.27 29.73
C TYR A 231 -26.06 12.04 28.23
N ARG A 232 -25.21 12.86 27.59
CA ARG A 232 -24.61 12.51 26.29
C ARG A 232 -23.14 12.90 26.26
N LEU A 233 -22.28 11.98 25.80
CA LEU A 233 -20.91 12.28 25.37
C LEU A 233 -20.96 13.08 24.06
N LEU A 234 -20.13 14.12 23.95
CA LEU A 234 -20.06 15.04 22.81
C LEU A 234 -18.80 14.84 21.98
N ASP A 235 -17.65 14.81 22.63
CA ASP A 235 -16.33 14.77 22.00
C ASP A 235 -15.39 13.93 22.87
N SER A 236 -14.42 13.25 22.25
CA SER A 236 -13.27 12.66 22.94
C SER A 236 -12.09 12.45 21.99
N SER A 237 -10.89 12.35 22.54
CA SER A 237 -9.71 11.83 21.86
C SER A 237 -9.30 10.53 22.54
N LEU A 238 -8.91 9.51 21.80
CA LEU A 238 -8.39 8.27 22.38
C LEU A 238 -7.17 7.75 21.63
N SER A 239 -6.33 6.99 22.32
CA SER A 239 -5.24 6.24 21.69
C SER A 239 -4.96 4.94 22.44
N PHE A 240 -4.93 3.83 21.70
CA PHE A 240 -4.40 2.57 22.21
C PHE A 240 -2.87 2.66 22.17
N VAL A 241 -2.23 2.33 23.27
CA VAL A 241 -0.75 2.37 23.43
C VAL A 241 -0.16 0.97 23.63
N GLY A 242 -0.96 0.01 24.11
CA GLY A 242 -0.65 -1.42 24.14
C GLY A 242 -1.53 -2.22 23.17
N ASP A 243 -1.49 -3.54 23.29
CA ASP A 243 -2.37 -4.46 22.56
C ASP A 243 -3.78 -4.52 23.22
N LEU A 244 -4.79 -4.93 22.45
CA LEU A 244 -6.13 -5.21 22.95
C LEU A 244 -6.12 -6.35 23.99
N PRO A 245 -6.90 -6.22 25.08
CA PRO A 245 -6.89 -7.18 26.17
C PRO A 245 -7.58 -8.49 25.81
N ARG A 246 -7.43 -9.48 26.70
CA ARG A 246 -7.90 -10.86 26.51
C ARG A 246 -8.81 -11.35 27.62
N VAL A 247 -9.54 -12.40 27.32
CA VAL A 247 -10.34 -13.15 28.30
C VAL A 247 -9.49 -13.64 29.47
N GLY A 248 -10.00 -13.51 30.69
CA GLY A 248 -9.29 -13.82 31.93
C GLY A 248 -8.41 -12.69 32.50
N GLN A 249 -8.21 -11.58 31.76
CA GLN A 249 -7.49 -10.41 32.27
C GLN A 249 -8.40 -9.49 33.10
N THR A 250 -7.81 -8.75 34.03
CA THR A 250 -8.47 -7.65 34.75
C THR A 250 -8.18 -6.33 34.05
N LEU A 251 -9.22 -5.61 33.65
CA LEU A 251 -9.09 -4.20 33.25
C LEU A 251 -9.20 -3.31 34.48
N ARG A 252 -8.34 -2.30 34.61
CA ARG A 252 -8.42 -1.24 35.61
C ARG A 252 -8.52 0.10 34.89
N TYR A 253 -9.54 0.88 35.23
CA TYR A 253 -9.72 2.25 34.75
C TYR A 253 -9.46 3.20 35.91
N ASP A 254 -8.49 4.09 35.70
CA ASP A 254 -8.26 5.24 36.55
C ASP A 254 -8.92 6.43 35.85
N ILE A 255 -10.02 6.96 36.38
CA ILE A 255 -10.91 7.94 35.71
C ILE A 255 -10.95 9.24 36.53
N TRP A 256 -10.67 10.37 35.88
CA TRP A 256 -10.69 11.70 36.49
C TRP A 256 -11.72 12.60 35.79
N ILE A 257 -12.56 13.29 36.56
CA ILE A 257 -13.30 14.46 36.07
C ILE A 257 -12.48 15.70 36.43
N ASP A 258 -11.96 16.39 35.41
CA ASP A 258 -11.02 17.49 35.52
C ASP A 258 -11.70 18.84 35.80
N GLN A 259 -12.84 19.08 35.14
CA GLN A 259 -13.49 20.39 35.13
C GLN A 259 -14.99 20.29 34.87
N PHE A 260 -15.76 21.16 35.55
CA PHE A 260 -17.17 21.42 35.28
C PHE A 260 -17.35 22.78 34.61
N VAL A 261 -18.31 22.87 33.67
CA VAL A 261 -18.72 24.11 33.02
C VAL A 261 -20.25 24.15 32.97
N ARG A 262 -20.85 25.27 33.39
CA ARG A 262 -22.29 25.51 33.20
C ARG A 262 -22.50 26.53 32.09
N GLN A 263 -23.34 26.18 31.11
CA GLN A 263 -23.71 27.06 30.01
C GLN A 263 -25.22 27.25 30.03
N GLY A 264 -25.68 28.31 30.70
CA GLY A 264 -27.08 28.38 31.14
C GLY A 264 -27.35 27.26 32.14
N ASP A 265 -28.45 26.53 31.95
CA ASP A 265 -28.84 25.41 32.80
C ASP A 265 -28.14 24.08 32.44
N THR A 266 -27.51 24.01 31.26
CA THR A 266 -26.74 22.84 30.82
C THR A 266 -25.46 22.67 31.66
N LEU A 267 -25.33 21.53 32.34
CA LEU A 267 -24.07 21.10 32.94
C LEU A 267 -23.25 20.31 31.90
N LEU A 268 -22.02 20.77 31.65
CA LEU A 268 -20.98 20.05 30.93
C LEU A 268 -19.87 19.66 31.92
N PHE A 269 -19.19 18.54 31.66
CA PHE A 269 -17.97 18.17 32.35
C PHE A 269 -16.92 17.59 31.40
N PHE A 270 -15.66 17.73 31.81
CA PHE A 270 -14.49 17.28 31.07
C PHE A 270 -13.78 16.20 31.87
N PHE A 271 -13.39 15.10 31.22
CA PHE A 271 -12.78 13.96 31.87
C PHE A 271 -11.73 13.28 31.00
N HIS A 272 -10.88 12.47 31.64
CA HIS A 272 -9.92 11.58 31.01
C HIS A 272 -9.81 10.26 31.79
N TYR A 273 -9.29 9.21 31.15
CA TYR A 273 -8.93 7.98 31.84
C TYR A 273 -7.68 7.30 31.26
N ASP A 274 -6.96 6.60 32.15
CA ASP A 274 -5.94 5.62 31.80
C ASP A 274 -6.48 4.21 32.10
N CYS A 275 -6.46 3.35 31.07
CA CYS A 275 -6.94 1.97 31.12
C CYS A 275 -5.77 0.99 31.06
N TYR A 276 -5.71 0.09 32.04
CA TYR A 276 -4.66 -0.89 32.22
C TYR A 276 -5.22 -2.32 32.13
N ALA A 277 -4.53 -3.25 31.48
CA ALA A 277 -4.82 -4.69 31.52
C ALA A 277 -3.74 -5.41 32.34
N ASP A 278 -4.11 -6.06 33.44
CA ASP A 278 -3.21 -6.71 34.41
C ASP A 278 -2.04 -5.81 34.90
N GLY A 279 -2.20 -4.49 34.81
CA GLY A 279 -1.21 -3.48 35.18
C GLY A 279 -0.43 -2.86 34.01
N GLU A 280 -0.47 -3.41 32.80
CA GLU A 280 0.07 -2.77 31.60
C GLU A 280 -0.89 -1.71 31.08
N LEU A 281 -0.43 -0.49 30.82
CA LEU A 281 -1.23 0.61 30.26
C LEU A 281 -1.53 0.33 28.78
N ILE A 282 -2.79 0.13 28.42
CA ILE A 282 -3.21 -0.27 27.05
C ILE A 282 -3.96 0.81 26.28
N LEU A 283 -4.72 1.68 26.95
CA LEU A 283 -5.59 2.67 26.32
C LEU A 283 -5.62 3.97 27.14
N LYS A 284 -5.54 5.11 26.44
CA LYS A 284 -5.81 6.44 26.96
C LYS A 284 -7.05 7.03 26.31
N LEU A 285 -7.86 7.74 27.09
CA LEU A 285 -8.91 8.64 26.60
C LEU A 285 -8.68 10.01 27.23
N ASP A 286 -8.48 11.02 26.37
CA ASP A 286 -8.13 12.40 26.70
C ASP A 286 -9.21 13.38 26.17
N ASN A 287 -9.34 14.54 26.80
CA ASN A 287 -10.20 15.64 26.35
C ASN A 287 -11.68 15.25 26.17
N ALA A 288 -12.18 14.23 26.87
CA ALA A 288 -13.58 13.84 26.72
C ALA A 288 -14.50 14.89 27.35
N CYS A 289 -15.60 15.17 26.68
CA CYS A 289 -16.59 16.14 27.10
C CYS A 289 -17.98 15.53 27.02
N ALA A 290 -18.68 15.49 28.16
CA ALA A 290 -20.06 15.03 28.27
C ALA A 290 -20.93 16.09 28.95
N GLY A 291 -22.25 15.96 28.83
CA GLY A 291 -23.19 16.90 29.44
C GLY A 291 -24.61 16.40 29.55
N PHE A 292 -25.45 17.23 30.17
CA PHE A 292 -26.84 16.90 30.51
C PHE A 292 -27.85 17.77 29.77
N PHE A 293 -28.59 17.16 28.85
CA PHE A 293 -29.41 17.86 27.85
C PHE A 293 -30.90 17.53 27.96
N THR A 294 -31.77 18.49 27.69
CA THR A 294 -33.20 18.23 27.49
C THR A 294 -33.46 17.62 26.12
N ASP A 295 -34.65 17.03 25.92
CA ASP A 295 -35.04 16.48 24.63
C ASP A 295 -35.07 17.56 23.52
N GLU A 296 -35.52 18.78 23.84
CA GLU A 296 -35.50 19.93 22.92
C GLU A 296 -34.07 20.38 22.56
N GLU A 297 -33.15 20.40 23.53
CA GLU A 297 -31.74 20.71 23.26
C GLU A 297 -31.11 19.68 22.32
N LEU A 298 -31.40 18.39 22.51
CA LEU A 298 -30.89 17.30 21.67
C LEU A 298 -31.46 17.34 20.24
N ASP A 299 -32.75 17.61 20.09
CA ASP A 299 -33.39 17.78 18.78
C ASP A 299 -32.98 19.08 18.07
N SER A 300 -32.61 20.12 18.83
CA SER A 300 -32.10 21.40 18.29
C SER A 300 -30.67 21.34 17.75
N SER A 301 -29.95 20.22 17.97
CA SER A 301 -28.55 20.08 17.55
C SER A 301 -28.35 20.38 16.06
N LEU A 302 -27.38 21.23 15.77
CA LEU A 302 -26.99 21.60 14.40
C LEU A 302 -26.36 20.44 13.60
N GLY A 303 -26.18 19.27 14.21
CA GLY A 303 -25.50 18.12 13.63
C GLY A 303 -24.01 18.37 13.39
N ILE A 304 -23.37 17.53 12.58
CA ILE A 304 -21.99 17.75 12.17
C ILE A 304 -21.99 18.73 10.98
N ILE A 305 -21.62 19.98 11.26
CA ILE A 305 -21.42 20.99 10.22
C ILE A 305 -20.19 20.60 9.40
N GLU A 306 -20.35 20.34 8.09
CA GLU A 306 -19.28 20.03 7.12
C GLU A 306 -18.40 21.27 6.81
N GLY A 307 -17.79 21.84 7.85
CA GLY A 307 -17.02 23.08 7.82
C GLY A 307 -15.52 22.86 7.65
N LYS A 308 -15.10 22.33 6.50
CA LYS A 308 -13.72 21.87 6.20
C LYS A 308 -13.20 20.82 7.19
N ALA A 309 -13.20 19.57 6.76
CA ALA A 309 -12.15 18.66 7.19
C ALA A 309 -10.80 19.27 6.78
N VAL A 310 -10.12 19.91 7.72
CA VAL A 310 -8.69 20.19 7.61
C VAL A 310 -8.02 18.84 7.80
N PRO A 311 -7.41 18.22 6.78
CA PRO A 311 -6.72 16.95 6.99
C PRO A 311 -5.70 17.15 8.10
N PRO A 312 -5.63 16.24 9.09
CA PRO A 312 -4.80 16.45 10.27
C PRO A 312 -3.36 16.69 9.83
N LYS A 313 -2.75 17.77 10.33
CA LYS A 313 -1.30 18.00 10.22
C LYS A 313 -0.55 17.10 11.20
N GLY A 314 -0.78 15.79 11.10
CA GLY A 314 0.13 14.81 11.64
C GLY A 314 1.30 14.64 10.68
N ASP A 315 2.48 14.33 11.21
CA ASP A 315 3.63 13.91 10.42
C ASP A 315 3.43 12.47 9.91
N SER A 316 2.43 12.27 9.05
CA SER A 316 2.06 10.95 8.54
C SER A 316 3.15 10.42 7.61
N ALA A 317 4.01 9.54 8.14
CA ALA A 317 5.07 8.84 7.41
C ALA A 317 4.56 7.96 6.26
N PHE A 318 3.23 7.75 6.18
CA PHE A 318 2.52 7.07 5.09
C PHE A 318 2.23 7.96 3.87
N THR A 319 3.10 8.93 3.59
CA THR A 319 3.10 9.70 2.35
C THR A 319 3.93 8.96 1.28
N GLY A 320 3.29 8.06 0.51
CA GLY A 320 3.95 7.31 -0.55
C GLY A 320 2.99 6.56 -1.48
N SER A 321 2.91 7.01 -2.74
CA SER A 321 1.92 6.65 -3.77
C SER A 321 0.46 7.04 -3.44
N SER A 322 -0.28 7.38 -4.49
CA SER A 322 -1.74 7.58 -4.47
C SER A 322 -2.50 6.30 -4.88
N SER A 323 -1.82 5.16 -4.98
CA SER A 323 -2.44 3.87 -5.28
C SER A 323 -1.80 2.72 -4.50
N PHE A 324 -2.64 1.81 -4.01
CA PHE A 324 -2.19 0.57 -3.38
C PHE A 324 -2.47 -0.63 -4.30
N LYS A 325 -1.45 -1.47 -4.50
CA LYS A 325 -1.57 -2.75 -5.19
C LYS A 325 -2.07 -3.80 -4.18
N PRO A 326 -3.31 -4.30 -4.30
CA PRO A 326 -3.83 -5.32 -3.38
C PRO A 326 -3.08 -6.65 -3.55
N LEU A 327 -2.93 -7.39 -2.46
CA LEU A 327 -2.27 -8.71 -2.46
C LEU A 327 -3.15 -9.76 -3.14
N ALA A 328 -4.47 -9.61 -3.04
CA ALA A 328 -5.43 -10.39 -3.82
C ALA A 328 -6.55 -9.48 -4.36
N ARG A 329 -6.93 -9.69 -5.63
CA ARG A 329 -8.01 -8.95 -6.28
C ARG A 329 -9.35 -9.64 -6.10
N THR A 330 -10.39 -8.86 -5.93
CA THR A 330 -11.78 -9.31 -5.96
C THR A 330 -12.61 -8.40 -6.88
N HIS A 331 -13.69 -8.94 -7.44
CA HIS A 331 -14.69 -8.17 -8.19
C HIS A 331 -15.92 -7.83 -7.32
N ARG A 332 -15.88 -8.09 -6.00
CA ARG A 332 -16.91 -7.67 -5.05
C ARG A 332 -16.85 -6.15 -4.87
N THR A 333 -17.96 -5.47 -5.19
CA THR A 333 -18.19 -4.04 -4.91
C THR A 333 -19.24 -3.79 -3.83
N SER A 334 -19.78 -4.87 -3.26
CA SER A 334 -20.77 -4.90 -2.17
C SER A 334 -20.79 -6.30 -1.55
N LEU A 335 -21.25 -6.42 -0.30
CA LEU A 335 -21.35 -7.68 0.47
C LEU A 335 -22.70 -7.79 1.19
N THR A 336 -23.33 -8.95 1.13
CA THR A 336 -24.61 -9.21 1.82
C THR A 336 -24.37 -9.64 3.28
N SER A 337 -25.41 -9.62 4.12
CA SER A 337 -25.39 -10.19 5.48
C SER A 337 -24.86 -11.65 5.50
N LYS A 338 -25.15 -12.44 4.47
CA LYS A 338 -24.64 -13.81 4.34
C LYS A 338 -23.13 -13.87 4.07
N ASP A 339 -22.59 -12.87 3.39
CA ASP A 339 -21.15 -12.75 3.14
C ASP A 339 -20.43 -12.22 4.38
N LEU A 340 -21.03 -11.28 5.13
CA LEU A 340 -20.52 -10.87 6.45
C LEU A 340 -20.54 -12.02 7.46
N ALA A 341 -21.58 -12.88 7.45
CA ALA A 341 -21.62 -14.10 8.24
C ALA A 341 -20.48 -15.08 7.88
N ARG A 342 -20.17 -15.26 6.59
CA ARG A 342 -18.98 -16.02 6.16
C ARG A 342 -17.67 -15.41 6.64
N LEU A 343 -17.57 -14.08 6.71
CA LEU A 343 -16.38 -13.43 7.28
C LEU A 343 -16.29 -13.64 8.80
N ALA A 344 -17.41 -13.79 9.52
CA ALA A 344 -17.42 -14.22 10.92
C ALA A 344 -17.07 -15.72 11.11
N ASP A 345 -17.42 -16.57 10.13
CA ASP A 345 -16.92 -17.96 10.05
C ASP A 345 -15.42 -18.05 9.70
N GLY A 346 -14.74 -16.93 9.35
CA GLY A 346 -13.37 -16.92 8.83
C GLY A 346 -13.22 -17.40 7.38
N ARG A 347 -14.31 -17.53 6.62
CA ARG A 347 -14.36 -18.12 5.27
C ARG A 347 -14.05 -17.09 4.17
N ILE A 348 -12.94 -16.36 4.34
CA ILE A 348 -12.52 -15.19 3.55
C ILE A 348 -12.53 -15.47 2.04
N ALA A 349 -11.97 -16.61 1.61
CA ALA A 349 -11.86 -16.97 0.20
C ALA A 349 -13.20 -17.30 -0.49
N GLU A 350 -14.24 -17.69 0.25
CA GLU A 350 -15.60 -17.88 -0.32
C GLU A 350 -16.31 -16.55 -0.62
N VAL A 351 -15.90 -15.47 0.05
CA VAL A 351 -16.46 -14.13 -0.13
C VAL A 351 -15.75 -13.42 -1.28
N PHE A 352 -14.42 -13.34 -1.22
CA PHE A 352 -13.63 -12.51 -2.12
C PHE A 352 -13.05 -13.24 -3.34
N GLY A 353 -12.74 -14.54 -3.23
CA GLY A 353 -12.25 -15.38 -4.34
C GLY A 353 -11.05 -16.27 -3.97
N PRO A 354 -10.61 -17.14 -4.91
CA PRO A 354 -9.54 -18.12 -4.65
C PRO A 354 -8.16 -17.48 -4.41
N GLY A 355 -7.93 -16.26 -4.90
CA GLY A 355 -6.69 -15.52 -4.63
C GLY A 355 -6.48 -15.15 -3.16
N HIS A 356 -7.55 -15.17 -2.35
CA HIS A 356 -7.54 -14.90 -0.91
C HIS A 356 -7.36 -16.18 -0.06
N ARG A 357 -7.06 -17.33 -0.67
CA ARG A 357 -6.96 -18.63 0.01
C ARG A 357 -5.63 -18.82 0.74
N GLN A 358 -5.71 -19.39 1.94
CA GLN A 358 -4.60 -19.97 2.69
C GLN A 358 -4.90 -21.45 3.00
N PRO A 359 -3.93 -22.25 3.49
CA PRO A 359 -4.18 -23.56 4.08
C PRO A 359 -5.20 -23.51 5.23
N ALA A 360 -5.86 -24.62 5.51
CA ALA A 360 -6.79 -24.72 6.64
C ALA A 360 -6.04 -24.59 7.98
N GLY A 361 -6.61 -23.83 8.91
CA GLY A 361 -6.00 -23.55 10.21
C GLY A 361 -5.17 -22.25 10.26
N CYS A 362 -4.87 -21.61 9.12
CA CYS A 362 -4.29 -20.27 9.11
C CYS A 362 -5.29 -19.19 9.58
N ASN A 363 -4.76 -18.14 10.24
CA ASN A 363 -5.46 -16.89 10.57
C ASN A 363 -6.88 -17.05 11.18
N THR A 364 -7.03 -17.96 12.14
CA THR A 364 -8.34 -18.26 12.78
C THR A 364 -8.96 -17.08 13.54
N SER A 365 -8.21 -16.00 13.75
CA SER A 365 -8.63 -14.77 14.44
C SER A 365 -8.91 -13.60 13.49
N LEU A 366 -8.55 -13.69 12.20
CA LEU A 366 -8.83 -12.64 11.21
C LEU A 366 -10.23 -12.80 10.63
N ARG A 367 -11.22 -12.63 11.50
CA ARG A 367 -12.65 -12.83 11.23
C ARG A 367 -13.49 -11.80 11.99
N LEU A 368 -14.66 -11.48 11.46
CA LEU A 368 -15.60 -10.59 12.13
C LEU A 368 -16.16 -11.24 13.42
N PRO A 369 -16.62 -10.45 14.40
CA PRO A 369 -17.31 -10.97 15.57
C PRO A 369 -18.66 -11.60 15.22
N THR A 370 -19.23 -12.33 16.18
CA THR A 370 -20.52 -13.01 16.02
C THR A 370 -21.66 -12.04 15.77
N GLU A 371 -22.77 -12.54 15.20
CA GLU A 371 -23.96 -11.75 14.83
C GLU A 371 -24.48 -10.82 15.94
N ARG A 372 -24.32 -11.21 17.22
CA ARG A 372 -24.75 -10.41 18.37
C ARG A 372 -24.03 -9.06 18.51
N LEU A 373 -22.76 -8.97 18.10
CA LEU A 373 -21.93 -7.76 18.11
C LEU A 373 -21.73 -7.17 16.70
N ARG A 374 -22.29 -7.78 15.65
CA ARG A 374 -22.04 -7.38 14.27
C ARG A 374 -22.78 -6.07 13.95
N MET A 375 -22.02 -4.99 13.80
CA MET A 375 -22.53 -3.62 13.66
C MET A 375 -22.62 -3.14 12.20
N ALA A 376 -22.61 -4.06 11.25
CA ALA A 376 -23.10 -3.87 9.88
C ALA A 376 -23.88 -5.10 9.40
N ASP A 377 -24.94 -4.89 8.61
CA ASP A 377 -25.74 -5.97 8.00
C ASP A 377 -25.51 -6.10 6.49
N GLU A 378 -25.04 -5.02 5.85
CA GLU A 378 -24.85 -4.93 4.40
C GLU A 378 -23.74 -3.92 4.10
N VAL A 379 -22.77 -4.29 3.24
CA VAL A 379 -21.80 -3.36 2.67
C VAL A 379 -22.32 -2.97 1.29
N THR A 380 -22.78 -1.74 1.15
CA THR A 380 -23.43 -1.22 -0.06
C THR A 380 -22.43 -0.72 -1.09
N LEU A 381 -21.24 -0.28 -0.66
CA LEU A 381 -20.12 0.10 -1.52
C LEU A 381 -18.80 -0.43 -0.97
N LEU A 382 -18.01 -1.07 -1.82
CA LEU A 382 -16.63 -1.47 -1.58
C LEU A 382 -15.80 -1.04 -2.79
N ASP A 383 -15.20 0.16 -2.73
CA ASP A 383 -14.43 0.75 -3.83
C ASP A 383 -12.97 0.97 -3.41
N ARG A 384 -12.05 0.20 -4.00
CA ARG A 384 -10.60 0.29 -3.74
C ARG A 384 -9.97 1.62 -4.18
N LYS A 385 -10.57 2.36 -5.12
CA LYS A 385 -10.06 3.64 -5.63
C LYS A 385 -10.89 4.84 -5.15
N GLY A 386 -11.83 4.60 -4.25
CA GLY A 386 -12.70 5.62 -3.69
C GLY A 386 -12.01 6.54 -2.68
N GLY A 387 -12.78 7.51 -2.20
CA GLY A 387 -12.40 8.46 -1.15
C GLY A 387 -11.43 9.57 -1.60
N PRO A 388 -11.24 10.62 -0.79
CA PRO A 388 -10.42 11.78 -1.15
C PRO A 388 -8.94 11.47 -1.42
N ALA A 389 -8.40 10.39 -0.82
CA ALA A 389 -7.03 9.96 -1.01
C ALA A 389 -6.83 8.99 -2.19
N GLY A 390 -7.91 8.44 -2.78
CA GLY A 390 -7.85 7.38 -3.78
C GLY A 390 -7.43 5.99 -3.26
N LEU A 391 -7.29 5.85 -1.93
CA LEU A 391 -6.87 4.62 -1.25
C LEU A 391 -8.03 3.69 -0.85
N GLY A 392 -9.28 4.16 -0.98
CA GLY A 392 -10.47 3.36 -0.73
C GLY A 392 -11.66 4.14 -0.16
N ARG A 393 -12.86 3.64 -0.43
CA ARG A 393 -14.09 3.94 0.29
C ARG A 393 -14.88 2.66 0.57
N ILE A 394 -15.43 2.56 1.77
CA ILE A 394 -16.45 1.57 2.10
C ILE A 394 -17.70 2.29 2.65
N GLU A 395 -18.88 1.93 2.14
CA GLU A 395 -20.17 2.38 2.67
C GLU A 395 -21.02 1.15 3.05
N ALA A 396 -21.76 1.26 4.15
CA ALA A 396 -22.48 0.13 4.74
C ALA A 396 -23.72 0.58 5.53
N VAL A 397 -24.62 -0.35 5.84
CA VAL A 397 -25.87 -0.10 6.57
C VAL A 397 -25.97 -1.04 7.77
N LYS A 398 -26.39 -0.50 8.91
CA LYS A 398 -26.89 -1.27 10.05
C LYS A 398 -28.36 -0.93 10.27
N ARG A 399 -29.21 -1.96 10.26
CA ARG A 399 -30.63 -1.87 10.61
C ARG A 399 -30.74 -2.08 12.12
N LEU A 400 -31.57 -1.27 12.76
CA LEU A 400 -31.76 -1.30 14.20
C LEU A 400 -33.14 -1.87 14.52
N VAL A 401 -33.23 -2.46 15.71
CA VAL A 401 -34.43 -3.11 16.25
C VAL A 401 -34.79 -2.35 17.52
N PRO A 402 -36.01 -1.79 17.68
CA PRO A 402 -36.33 -0.90 18.80
C PRO A 402 -36.17 -1.55 20.18
N ASP A 403 -36.48 -2.85 20.29
CA ASP A 403 -36.28 -3.71 21.47
C ASP A 403 -34.95 -4.51 21.43
N GLY A 404 -34.00 -4.08 20.60
CA GLY A 404 -32.67 -4.68 20.50
C GLY A 404 -31.87 -4.51 21.80
N TRP A 405 -31.04 -5.52 22.12
CA TRP A 405 -30.30 -5.58 23.39
C TRP A 405 -29.47 -4.31 23.67
N TYR A 406 -28.91 -3.70 22.63
CA TYR A 406 -28.09 -2.48 22.69
C TYR A 406 -28.87 -1.21 23.03
N PHE A 407 -30.21 -1.23 22.98
CA PHE A 407 -31.07 -0.16 23.52
C PHE A 407 -31.57 -0.53 24.92
N THR A 408 -32.05 -1.77 25.13
CA THR A 408 -32.58 -2.19 26.44
C THR A 408 -31.54 -2.16 27.55
N SER A 409 -30.26 -2.27 27.19
CA SER A 409 -29.14 -2.28 28.13
C SER A 409 -28.40 -0.94 28.25
N HIS A 410 -28.57 0.00 27.32
CA HIS A 410 -27.86 1.29 27.30
C HIS A 410 -28.86 2.41 26.91
N PHE A 411 -29.46 3.14 27.84
CA PHE A 411 -29.57 2.88 29.29
C PHE A 411 -31.01 2.46 29.64
N PRO A 412 -31.25 1.70 30.72
CA PRO A 412 -32.59 1.19 31.04
C PRO A 412 -33.68 2.26 31.21
N ASP A 413 -33.33 3.44 31.75
CA ASP A 413 -34.24 4.58 31.90
C ASP A 413 -34.17 5.57 30.70
N ASP A 414 -33.25 5.38 29.75
CA ASP A 414 -32.93 6.31 28.63
C ASP A 414 -32.23 5.58 27.46
N PRO A 415 -32.98 4.90 26.57
CA PRO A 415 -32.40 4.01 25.55
C PRO A 415 -31.78 4.78 24.38
N VAL A 416 -30.48 4.56 24.15
CA VAL A 416 -29.67 5.22 23.11
C VAL A 416 -28.52 4.29 22.69
N LEU A 417 -28.25 4.14 21.39
CA LEU A 417 -27.17 3.26 20.94
C LEU A 417 -25.80 3.78 21.39
N ALA A 418 -25.03 2.95 22.10
CA ALA A 418 -23.71 3.30 22.60
C ALA A 418 -22.74 3.72 21.49
N GLY A 419 -22.01 4.82 21.71
CA GLY A 419 -21.05 5.36 20.72
C GLY A 419 -19.88 4.42 20.45
N SER A 420 -19.49 3.62 21.45
CA SER A 420 -18.59 2.47 21.38
C SER A 420 -19.04 1.45 20.33
N LEU A 421 -20.30 0.99 20.35
CA LEU A 421 -20.87 0.09 19.33
C LEU A 421 -20.92 0.72 17.94
N VAL A 422 -21.14 2.04 17.84
CA VAL A 422 -21.08 2.73 16.55
C VAL A 422 -19.64 2.70 16.00
N ALA A 423 -18.63 2.94 16.83
CA ALA A 423 -17.21 2.81 16.45
C ALA A 423 -16.82 1.36 16.12
N GLU A 424 -17.37 0.37 16.82
CA GLU A 424 -17.21 -1.07 16.56
C GLU A 424 -17.57 -1.43 15.12
N GLY A 425 -18.69 -0.91 14.62
CA GLY A 425 -19.08 -1.10 13.21
C GLY A 425 -18.08 -0.52 12.23
N ALA A 426 -17.42 0.61 12.56
CA ALA A 426 -16.37 1.16 11.72
C ALA A 426 -15.07 0.33 11.75
N VAL A 427 -14.70 -0.24 12.91
CA VAL A 427 -13.57 -1.19 13.02
C VAL A 427 -13.85 -2.42 12.15
N GLN A 428 -15.00 -3.07 12.31
CA GLN A 428 -15.42 -4.24 11.53
C GLN A 428 -15.42 -3.96 10.01
N LEU A 429 -15.76 -2.75 9.59
CA LEU A 429 -15.73 -2.34 8.18
C LEU A 429 -14.30 -2.10 7.66
N LEU A 430 -13.36 -1.67 8.49
CA LEU A 430 -11.94 -1.64 8.15
C LEU A 430 -11.35 -3.07 8.08
N GLU A 431 -11.78 -3.98 8.93
CA GLU A 431 -11.41 -5.41 8.85
C GLU A 431 -11.91 -6.04 7.53
N VAL A 432 -13.17 -5.79 7.15
CA VAL A 432 -13.71 -6.16 5.82
C VAL A 432 -12.84 -5.61 4.69
N TYR A 433 -12.44 -4.33 4.78
CA TYR A 433 -11.60 -3.70 3.75
C TYR A 433 -10.21 -4.37 3.68
N ALA A 434 -9.55 -4.59 4.83
CA ALA A 434 -8.26 -5.27 4.92
C ALA A 434 -8.29 -6.70 4.34
N LEU A 435 -9.33 -7.46 4.65
CA LEU A 435 -9.55 -8.80 4.10
C LEU A 435 -9.82 -8.75 2.59
N SER A 436 -10.55 -7.74 2.10
CA SER A 436 -10.85 -7.59 0.66
C SER A 436 -9.59 -7.32 -0.18
N LEU A 437 -8.61 -6.60 0.37
CA LEU A 437 -7.30 -6.35 -0.23
C LEU A 437 -6.33 -7.55 -0.12
N GLY A 438 -6.68 -8.55 0.69
CA GLY A 438 -5.85 -9.72 0.96
C GLY A 438 -4.74 -9.50 1.99
N LEU A 439 -4.85 -8.53 2.92
CA LEU A 439 -3.77 -8.25 3.88
C LEU A 439 -3.48 -9.43 4.83
N HIS A 440 -4.44 -10.32 5.06
CA HIS A 440 -4.23 -11.56 5.83
C HIS A 440 -3.18 -12.49 5.20
N LEU A 441 -2.93 -12.37 3.89
CA LEU A 441 -1.92 -13.15 3.18
C LEU A 441 -0.47 -12.80 3.55
N SER A 442 -0.26 -11.75 4.36
CA SER A 442 1.07 -11.40 4.89
C SER A 442 1.57 -12.34 5.99
N PHE A 443 0.70 -13.06 6.69
CA PHE A 443 1.04 -13.92 7.83
C PHE A 443 0.27 -15.25 7.83
N PRO A 444 0.80 -16.33 8.44
CA PRO A 444 0.08 -17.59 8.59
C PRO A 444 -0.90 -17.59 9.78
N ASP A 445 -0.59 -16.89 10.87
CA ASP A 445 -1.50 -16.70 12.00
C ASP A 445 -1.28 -15.35 12.69
N ALA A 446 -2.30 -14.50 12.65
CA ALA A 446 -2.30 -13.12 13.11
C ALA A 446 -3.66 -12.71 13.69
N ARG A 447 -3.68 -11.54 14.34
CA ARG A 447 -4.87 -10.90 14.91
C ARG A 447 -4.97 -9.44 14.45
N PHE A 448 -6.17 -8.89 14.43
CA PHE A 448 -6.34 -7.43 14.29
C PHE A 448 -5.98 -6.73 15.60
N GLN A 449 -5.33 -5.58 15.50
CA GLN A 449 -4.95 -4.72 16.61
C GLN A 449 -5.14 -3.24 16.20
N PRO A 450 -5.36 -2.31 17.13
CA PRO A 450 -5.25 -0.88 16.87
C PRO A 450 -3.83 -0.49 16.42
N VAL A 451 -3.71 0.63 15.71
CA VAL A 451 -2.39 1.24 15.42
C VAL A 451 -1.89 1.94 16.69
N PRO A 452 -0.75 1.55 17.30
CA PRO A 452 -0.33 2.10 18.59
C PRO A 452 0.01 3.58 18.52
N GLY A 453 -0.43 4.35 19.52
CA GLY A 453 -0.25 5.80 19.61
C GLY A 453 -1.05 6.60 18.58
N LEU A 454 -1.89 5.97 17.75
CA LEU A 454 -2.73 6.68 16.79
C LEU A 454 -3.88 7.38 17.52
N ARG A 455 -3.79 8.71 17.62
CA ARG A 455 -4.87 9.57 18.10
C ARG A 455 -6.10 9.42 17.18
N THR A 456 -7.15 8.86 17.73
CA THR A 456 -8.50 8.81 17.15
C THR A 456 -9.35 9.90 17.81
N ASP A 457 -9.92 10.81 17.04
CA ASP A 457 -10.81 11.88 17.52
C ASP A 457 -12.27 11.54 17.20
N VAL A 458 -13.13 11.45 18.21
CA VAL A 458 -14.56 11.13 18.11
C VAL A 458 -15.40 12.38 18.36
N LYS A 459 -16.42 12.61 17.54
CA LYS A 459 -17.41 13.68 17.72
C LYS A 459 -18.82 13.17 17.50
N VAL A 460 -19.67 13.37 18.50
CA VAL A 460 -21.09 13.04 18.52
C VAL A 460 -21.88 14.35 18.50
N ARG A 461 -22.78 14.53 17.53
CA ARG A 461 -23.68 15.69 17.41
C ARG A 461 -25.14 15.28 17.16
N GLY A 462 -25.48 14.03 17.41
CA GLY A 462 -26.85 13.53 17.40
C GLY A 462 -26.94 12.14 18.02
N GLN A 463 -28.07 11.85 18.66
CA GLN A 463 -28.35 10.56 19.28
C GLN A 463 -29.02 9.57 18.30
N ILE A 464 -28.85 8.28 18.58
CA ILE A 464 -29.48 7.16 17.85
C ILE A 464 -30.36 6.43 18.87
N THR A 465 -31.66 6.43 18.66
CA THR A 465 -32.69 5.98 19.63
C THR A 465 -33.49 4.80 19.04
N PRO A 466 -34.36 4.11 19.82
CA PRO A 466 -35.26 3.07 19.31
C PRO A 466 -36.10 3.45 18.08
N ASP A 467 -36.42 4.74 17.88
CA ASP A 467 -37.13 5.24 16.70
C ASP A 467 -36.27 5.28 15.42
N THR A 468 -34.96 5.09 15.54
CA THR A 468 -34.02 5.13 14.42
C THR A 468 -34.00 3.78 13.69
N GLU A 469 -34.69 3.65 12.55
CA GLU A 469 -34.74 2.38 11.79
C GLU A 469 -33.35 1.86 11.33
N ARG A 470 -32.41 2.76 11.04
CA ARG A 470 -31.07 2.42 10.53
C ARG A 470 -30.04 3.51 10.75
N ILE A 471 -28.77 3.12 10.71
CA ILE A 471 -27.62 4.00 10.51
C ILE A 471 -26.82 3.59 9.27
N GLU A 472 -26.17 4.57 8.66
CA GLU A 472 -25.39 4.42 7.44
C GLU A 472 -23.94 4.84 7.71
N TYR A 473 -22.98 3.97 7.39
CA TYR A 473 -21.55 4.24 7.51
C TYR A 473 -21.01 4.73 6.16
N ARG A 474 -20.20 5.79 6.19
CA ARG A 474 -19.26 6.17 5.13
C ARG A 474 -17.87 6.24 5.73
N ILE A 475 -16.94 5.48 5.16
CA ILE A 475 -15.54 5.41 5.60
C ILE A 475 -14.65 5.70 4.41
N ASP A 476 -13.81 6.71 4.53
CA ASP A 476 -12.81 7.10 3.55
C ASP A 476 -11.41 6.74 4.06
N ILE A 477 -10.69 5.92 3.29
CA ILE A 477 -9.35 5.43 3.67
C ILE A 477 -8.33 6.56 3.49
N THR A 478 -7.62 6.88 4.57
CA THR A 478 -6.64 7.99 4.63
C THR A 478 -5.19 7.50 4.57
N GLY A 479 -4.93 6.24 4.91
CA GLY A 479 -3.60 5.64 4.89
C GLY A 479 -3.67 4.12 4.77
N LEU A 480 -2.70 3.53 4.07
CA LEU A 480 -2.66 2.11 3.76
C LEU A 480 -1.20 1.68 3.53
N THR A 481 -0.72 0.66 4.24
CA THR A 481 0.70 0.27 4.29
C THR A 481 0.89 -1.23 4.51
N LEU A 482 2.07 -1.75 4.17
CA LEU A 482 2.57 -3.06 4.61
C LEU A 482 3.65 -2.93 5.71
N LEU A 483 4.14 -1.71 5.98
CA LEU A 483 5.29 -1.42 6.85
C LEU A 483 4.89 -0.57 8.07
N PRO A 484 5.44 -0.85 9.27
CA PRO A 484 6.25 -2.02 9.64
C PRO A 484 5.43 -3.32 9.77
N ARG A 485 4.10 -3.19 9.72
CA ARG A 485 3.11 -4.27 9.60
C ARG A 485 1.97 -3.79 8.70
N PRO A 486 1.18 -4.68 8.07
CA PRO A 486 -0.01 -4.31 7.32
C PRO A 486 -0.99 -3.49 8.17
N ALA A 487 -1.30 -2.26 7.73
CA ALA A 487 -2.15 -1.34 8.50
C ALA A 487 -2.96 -0.41 7.59
N ILE A 488 -4.12 0.02 8.11
CA ILE A 488 -5.10 0.89 7.44
C ILE A 488 -5.54 1.98 8.42
N THR A 489 -5.59 3.23 7.95
CA THR A 489 -6.22 4.34 8.68
C THR A 489 -7.33 4.96 7.84
N ALA A 490 -8.36 5.52 8.48
CA ALA A 490 -9.52 6.10 7.82
C ALA A 490 -10.19 7.20 8.64
N ASP A 491 -10.96 8.04 7.95
CA ASP A 491 -11.96 8.93 8.54
C ASP A 491 -13.36 8.36 8.28
N VAL A 492 -14.24 8.48 9.27
CA VAL A 492 -15.57 7.88 9.33
C VAL A 492 -16.62 8.97 9.53
N VAL A 493 -17.71 8.89 8.78
CA VAL A 493 -18.96 9.60 9.06
C VAL A 493 -20.08 8.59 9.17
N VAL A 494 -20.84 8.64 10.26
CA VAL A 494 -22.06 7.87 10.44
C VAL A 494 -23.25 8.81 10.27
N LEU A 495 -24.21 8.39 9.45
CA LEU A 495 -25.40 9.15 9.12
C LEU A 495 -26.63 8.49 9.75
N ARG A 496 -27.47 9.33 10.37
CA ARG A 496 -28.82 8.99 10.82
C ARG A 496 -29.80 9.70 9.89
N ASP A 497 -30.75 8.97 9.30
CA ASP A 497 -31.75 9.55 8.37
C ASP A 497 -31.12 10.33 7.17
N GLY A 498 -29.93 9.93 6.74
CA GLY A 498 -29.13 10.64 5.73
C GLY A 498 -28.42 11.92 6.20
N LYS A 499 -28.42 12.23 7.49
CA LYS A 499 -27.73 13.37 8.12
C LYS A 499 -26.51 12.91 8.93
N PRO A 500 -25.31 13.50 8.77
CA PRO A 500 -24.16 13.23 9.64
C PRO A 500 -24.44 13.48 11.13
N SER A 501 -24.35 12.43 11.95
CA SER A 501 -24.60 12.48 13.40
C SER A 501 -23.34 12.22 14.24
N ILE A 502 -22.45 11.34 13.77
CA ILE A 502 -21.18 10.98 14.42
C ILE A 502 -20.06 11.01 13.39
N SER A 503 -18.88 11.52 13.77
CA SER A 503 -17.65 11.42 12.99
C SER A 503 -16.50 10.90 13.84
N VAL A 504 -15.69 10.01 13.26
CA VAL A 504 -14.45 9.53 13.85
C VAL A 504 -13.31 9.86 12.89
N SER A 505 -12.29 10.58 13.34
CA SER A 505 -11.13 10.93 12.52
C SER A 505 -9.88 10.21 13.02
N GLY A 506 -9.05 9.72 12.10
CA GLY A 506 -7.83 8.99 12.45
C GLY A 506 -8.06 7.60 13.06
N LEU A 507 -9.19 6.94 12.78
CA LEU A 507 -9.38 5.53 13.16
C LEU A 507 -8.37 4.65 12.41
N GLY A 508 -7.81 3.62 13.04
CA GLY A 508 -6.90 2.72 12.34
C GLY A 508 -6.67 1.35 12.97
N ILE A 509 -6.47 0.36 12.11
CA ILE A 509 -6.18 -1.04 12.46
C ILE A 509 -4.87 -1.51 11.81
N ARG A 510 -4.24 -2.51 12.41
CA ARG A 510 -3.09 -3.26 11.88
C ARG A 510 -3.32 -4.76 12.05
N LEU A 511 -2.64 -5.57 11.24
CA LEU A 511 -2.52 -7.01 11.43
C LEU A 511 -1.18 -7.29 12.13
N VAL A 512 -1.22 -8.10 13.19
CA VAL A 512 -0.01 -8.50 13.94
C VAL A 512 0.00 -10.01 14.13
N GLU A 513 1.10 -10.65 13.74
CA GLU A 513 1.41 -12.05 13.96
C GLU A 513 1.21 -12.45 15.43
N LYS A 514 0.65 -13.63 15.69
CA LYS A 514 0.53 -14.12 17.08
C LYS A 514 1.92 -14.42 17.67
N PRO A 515 2.10 -14.36 19.01
CA PRO A 515 3.35 -14.76 19.64
C PRO A 515 3.80 -16.16 19.19
N GLY A 516 4.99 -16.24 18.59
CA GLY A 516 5.55 -17.49 18.04
C GLY A 516 5.15 -17.84 16.59
N ALA A 517 4.27 -17.07 15.94
CA ALA A 517 3.95 -17.29 14.53
C ALA A 517 5.09 -16.81 13.61
N PRO A 518 5.51 -17.58 12.59
CA PRO A 518 6.62 -17.21 11.71
C PRO A 518 6.19 -16.14 10.69
N PHE A 519 7.01 -15.09 10.55
CA PHE A 519 6.71 -13.90 9.71
C PHE A 519 7.89 -13.43 8.85
N ARG A 520 9.05 -14.10 8.93
CA ARG A 520 10.29 -13.78 8.21
C ARG A 520 11.16 -15.04 8.01
N PRO A 521 12.18 -15.00 7.14
CA PRO A 521 13.21 -16.04 7.08
C PRO A 521 14.01 -16.14 8.38
N GLU A 522 14.53 -17.34 8.62
CA GLU A 522 15.45 -17.66 9.72
C GLU A 522 16.91 -17.41 9.29
N ALA A 523 17.86 -17.71 10.18
CA ALA A 523 19.30 -17.62 9.87
C ALA A 523 19.65 -18.54 8.67
N GLY A 524 20.61 -18.13 7.85
CA GLY A 524 20.85 -18.74 6.55
C GLY A 524 19.85 -18.31 5.47
N GLY A 525 18.82 -17.52 5.81
CA GLY A 525 17.70 -17.24 4.92
C GLY A 525 16.80 -18.45 4.67
N GLU A 526 16.78 -19.41 5.61
CA GLU A 526 15.91 -20.58 5.55
C GLU A 526 14.45 -20.20 5.81
N VAL A 527 13.52 -20.93 5.17
CA VAL A 527 12.07 -20.75 5.34
C VAL A 527 11.45 -22.14 5.56
N PRO A 528 11.59 -22.73 6.77
CA PRO A 528 11.07 -24.06 7.08
C PRO A 528 9.55 -24.08 7.30
N HIS A 529 8.91 -22.91 7.32
CA HIS A 529 7.51 -22.73 7.70
C HIS A 529 6.75 -21.85 6.68
N PHE A 530 5.45 -22.08 6.55
CA PHE A 530 4.59 -21.31 5.66
C PHE A 530 4.41 -19.87 6.16
N LEU A 531 4.87 -18.87 5.40
CA LEU A 531 4.80 -17.45 5.76
C LEU A 531 3.52 -16.74 5.25
N GLY A 532 2.40 -17.46 5.18
CA GLY A 532 1.07 -16.90 4.87
C GLY A 532 0.69 -16.79 3.39
N ARG A 533 1.64 -16.81 2.45
CA ARG A 533 1.37 -16.53 1.03
C ARG A 533 1.42 -17.77 0.13
N LEU A 534 0.35 -18.03 -0.60
CA LEU A 534 0.33 -18.91 -1.78
C LEU A 534 0.44 -18.09 -3.07
N SER A 535 1.07 -18.62 -4.12
CA SER A 535 1.05 -18.07 -5.48
C SER A 535 -0.37 -18.12 -6.07
N PRO A 536 -0.88 -17.04 -6.68
CA PRO A 536 -2.12 -17.06 -7.45
C PRO A 536 -2.05 -17.94 -8.70
N ALA A 537 -0.86 -18.19 -9.25
CA ALA A 537 -0.65 -18.86 -10.53
C ALA A 537 -0.44 -20.38 -10.39
N THR A 538 0.32 -20.81 -9.38
CA THR A 538 0.61 -22.24 -9.14
C THR A 538 -0.17 -22.83 -7.97
N GLY A 539 -0.62 -22.00 -7.03
CA GLY A 539 -1.21 -22.44 -5.76
C GLY A 539 -0.19 -22.90 -4.71
N GLU A 540 1.11 -22.89 -5.03
CA GLU A 540 2.20 -23.29 -4.14
C GLU A 540 2.58 -22.21 -3.11
N PRO A 541 3.16 -22.58 -1.95
CA PRO A 541 3.77 -21.64 -1.02
C PRO A 541 4.80 -20.72 -1.68
N ALA A 542 4.73 -19.42 -1.40
CA ALA A 542 5.82 -18.50 -1.67
C ALA A 542 6.84 -18.54 -0.52
N MET A 543 8.12 -18.59 -0.87
CA MET A 543 9.24 -18.47 0.08
C MET A 543 9.27 -17.09 0.74
N LEU A 544 9.08 -16.03 -0.06
CA LEU A 544 8.93 -14.64 0.42
C LEU A 544 7.69 -14.02 -0.23
N SER A 545 6.94 -13.24 0.56
CA SER A 545 5.69 -12.58 0.14
C SER A 545 5.86 -11.09 -0.14
N GLU A 546 4.79 -10.43 -0.57
CA GLU A 546 4.72 -9.00 -0.85
C GLU A 546 5.07 -8.13 0.38
N PHE A 547 4.78 -8.63 1.58
CA PHE A 547 5.21 -8.04 2.85
C PHE A 547 6.75 -8.01 2.96
N HIS A 548 7.41 -9.11 2.58
CA HIS A 548 8.86 -9.22 2.55
C HIS A 548 9.47 -8.33 1.46
N MET A 549 8.84 -8.20 0.30
CA MET A 549 9.32 -7.30 -0.77
C MET A 549 9.15 -5.82 -0.40
N ALA A 550 8.06 -5.44 0.28
CA ALA A 550 7.93 -4.10 0.86
C ALA A 550 9.05 -3.83 1.88
N HIS A 551 9.37 -4.81 2.73
CA HIS A 551 10.50 -4.73 3.65
C HIS A 551 11.84 -4.61 2.90
N ALA A 552 12.07 -5.39 1.84
CA ALA A 552 13.27 -5.35 0.99
C ALA A 552 13.46 -4.00 0.26
N ALA A 553 12.38 -3.23 0.07
CA ALA A 553 12.36 -2.01 -0.72
C ALA A 553 12.36 -0.71 0.11
N LYS A 554 11.85 -0.75 1.35
CA LYS A 554 11.78 0.42 2.25
C LYS A 554 11.78 0.11 3.77
N GLY A 555 11.50 -1.12 4.18
CA GLY A 555 11.35 -1.50 5.59
C GLY A 555 12.63 -2.02 6.25
N ASP A 556 12.47 -2.89 7.25
CA ASP A 556 13.58 -3.63 7.86
C ASP A 556 14.00 -4.83 6.99
N LEU A 557 15.27 -4.88 6.57
CA LEU A 557 15.82 -5.97 5.78
C LEU A 557 15.98 -7.28 6.56
N ALA A 558 16.14 -7.23 7.89
CA ALA A 558 16.21 -8.43 8.73
C ALA A 558 14.87 -9.19 8.78
N ILE A 559 13.77 -8.53 8.38
CA ILE A 559 12.45 -9.14 8.16
C ILE A 559 12.31 -9.63 6.70
N ALA A 560 12.85 -8.91 5.73
CA ALA A 560 12.80 -9.33 4.33
C ALA A 560 13.66 -10.56 4.01
N MET A 561 14.87 -10.64 4.59
CA MET A 561 15.94 -11.51 4.09
C MET A 561 16.57 -12.45 5.13
N GLY A 562 16.21 -12.33 6.40
CA GLY A 562 16.83 -13.06 7.51
C GLY A 562 17.79 -12.19 8.35
N PRO A 563 18.12 -12.62 9.58
CA PRO A 563 18.79 -11.79 10.58
C PRO A 563 20.17 -11.27 10.17
N GLU A 564 20.88 -11.90 9.23
CA GLU A 564 22.18 -11.44 8.75
C GLU A 564 22.15 -10.03 8.11
N PHE A 565 20.97 -9.52 7.74
CA PHE A 565 20.79 -8.18 7.16
C PHE A 565 20.55 -7.08 8.20
N GLU A 566 20.53 -7.41 9.49
CA GLU A 566 20.43 -6.45 10.59
C GLU A 566 21.61 -5.46 10.63
N ILE A 567 22.75 -5.82 10.00
CA ILE A 567 23.89 -4.91 9.73
C ILE A 567 23.50 -3.63 8.97
N TYR A 568 22.32 -3.61 8.33
CA TYR A 568 21.79 -2.47 7.58
C TYR A 568 20.79 -1.59 8.34
N ALA A 569 20.53 -1.86 9.63
CA ALA A 569 19.63 -1.05 10.46
C ALA A 569 20.08 0.42 10.52
N ASP A 570 21.35 0.66 10.88
CA ASP A 570 21.92 2.00 11.06
C ASP A 570 22.71 2.54 9.84
N SER A 571 22.88 1.74 8.77
CA SER A 571 23.73 2.06 7.61
C SER A 571 22.94 2.22 6.30
N ARG A 572 23.59 2.62 5.19
CA ARG A 572 22.95 2.72 3.86
C ARG A 572 22.83 1.34 3.22
N ALA A 573 21.68 0.70 3.37
CA ALA A 573 21.38 -0.53 2.64
C ALA A 573 21.05 -0.29 1.15
N PRO A 574 21.45 -1.20 0.24
CA PRO A 574 21.01 -1.21 -1.15
C PRO A 574 19.59 -1.82 -1.30
N TYR A 575 18.58 -1.12 -0.78
CA TYR A 575 17.16 -1.47 -0.94
C TYR A 575 16.75 -1.64 -2.41
N ILE A 576 15.94 -2.65 -2.72
CA ILE A 576 15.34 -2.78 -4.06
C ILE A 576 14.35 -1.63 -4.35
N PRO A 577 13.97 -1.37 -5.62
CA PRO A 577 12.98 -0.35 -5.93
C PRO A 577 11.62 -0.59 -5.26
N ASN A 578 10.92 0.50 -4.91
CA ASN A 578 9.66 0.47 -4.15
C ASN A 578 8.48 1.10 -4.93
N GLY A 579 7.28 0.96 -4.38
CA GLY A 579 6.08 1.66 -4.84
C GLY A 579 5.72 1.33 -6.29
N ASP A 580 5.39 2.36 -7.07
CA ASP A 580 5.00 2.27 -8.48
C ASP A 580 6.11 1.70 -9.40
N PHE A 581 7.33 1.47 -8.88
CA PHE A 581 8.44 0.85 -9.60
C PHE A 581 8.92 -0.49 -9.00
N LEU A 582 8.18 -1.07 -8.04
CA LEU A 582 8.40 -2.44 -7.57
C LEU A 582 7.76 -3.44 -8.54
N PHE A 583 8.59 -4.28 -9.17
CA PHE A 583 8.16 -5.27 -10.16
C PHE A 583 8.56 -6.71 -9.78
N VAL A 584 8.74 -6.98 -8.48
CA VAL A 584 8.82 -8.32 -7.89
C VAL A 584 7.90 -8.35 -6.67
N ASP A 585 6.93 -9.26 -6.66
CA ASP A 585 5.98 -9.41 -5.57
C ASP A 585 6.38 -10.51 -4.59
N ARG A 586 6.91 -11.62 -5.11
CA ARG A 586 7.15 -12.86 -4.35
C ARG A 586 8.42 -13.55 -4.82
N VAL A 587 9.11 -14.22 -3.89
CA VAL A 587 10.10 -15.26 -4.21
C VAL A 587 9.42 -16.60 -4.01
N MET A 588 9.46 -17.47 -5.03
CA MET A 588 8.84 -18.79 -4.99
C MET A 588 9.83 -19.87 -4.58
N SER A 589 11.08 -19.80 -5.06
CA SER A 589 12.13 -20.75 -4.69
C SER A 589 13.54 -20.22 -4.94
N LEU A 590 14.50 -20.84 -4.25
CA LEU A 590 15.94 -20.65 -4.42
C LEU A 590 16.62 -22.01 -4.50
N ASP A 591 17.26 -22.30 -5.64
CA ASP A 591 18.30 -23.33 -5.76
C ASP A 591 19.65 -22.64 -5.55
N GLY A 592 20.17 -22.71 -4.33
CA GLY A 592 21.33 -21.94 -3.90
C GLY A 592 21.63 -22.15 -2.42
N THR A 593 22.65 -21.45 -1.92
CA THR A 593 23.02 -21.50 -0.49
C THR A 593 23.55 -20.13 -0.08
N ARG A 594 23.04 -19.59 1.04
CA ARG A 594 23.46 -18.30 1.58
C ARG A 594 24.98 -18.24 1.80
N GLY A 595 25.59 -17.13 1.41
CA GLY A 595 27.05 -16.94 1.43
C GLY A 595 27.80 -17.62 0.28
N VAL A 596 27.16 -18.52 -0.49
CA VAL A 596 27.79 -19.30 -1.56
C VAL A 596 27.42 -18.72 -2.93
N LEU A 597 28.11 -17.65 -3.31
CA LEU A 597 27.96 -16.93 -4.60
C LEU A 597 28.52 -17.74 -5.80
N LYS A 598 28.12 -19.02 -5.95
CA LYS A 598 28.59 -19.91 -7.02
C LYS A 598 27.74 -19.79 -8.29
N ARG A 599 28.39 -19.97 -9.44
CA ARG A 599 27.72 -20.14 -10.74
C ARG A 599 26.69 -21.26 -10.68
N GLY A 600 25.53 -21.04 -11.30
CA GLY A 600 24.46 -22.02 -11.46
C GLY A 600 23.34 -21.92 -10.43
N ALA A 601 23.46 -21.08 -9.40
CA ALA A 601 22.34 -20.81 -8.48
C ALA A 601 21.16 -20.16 -9.22
N VAL A 602 19.93 -20.54 -8.88
CA VAL A 602 18.68 -20.12 -9.54
C VAL A 602 17.69 -19.57 -8.51
N MET A 603 17.03 -18.46 -8.82
CA MET A 603 15.84 -18.00 -8.09
C MET A 603 14.63 -17.94 -9.03
N VAL A 604 13.48 -18.37 -8.53
CA VAL A 604 12.18 -18.15 -9.19
C VAL A 604 11.41 -17.09 -8.41
N THR A 605 10.93 -16.06 -9.10
CA THR A 605 10.13 -14.97 -8.52
C THR A 605 8.87 -14.73 -9.34
N GLU A 606 7.89 -14.04 -8.76
CA GLU A 606 6.63 -13.68 -9.42
C GLU A 606 6.34 -12.18 -9.33
N TYR A 607 5.59 -11.69 -10.32
CA TYR A 607 4.98 -10.36 -10.35
C TYR A 607 3.59 -10.43 -11.01
N ASP A 608 2.55 -10.09 -10.25
CA ASP A 608 1.19 -9.90 -10.77
C ASP A 608 1.12 -8.57 -11.51
N SER A 609 0.96 -8.62 -12.84
CA SER A 609 0.77 -7.43 -13.69
C SER A 609 -0.69 -6.97 -13.61
N PRO A 610 -1.00 -5.84 -12.95
CA PRO A 610 -2.38 -5.39 -12.81
C PRO A 610 -2.98 -5.00 -14.15
N ASP A 611 -4.20 -5.43 -14.44
CA ASP A 611 -5.00 -4.88 -15.54
C ASP A 611 -5.18 -3.36 -15.42
N ASP A 612 -5.23 -2.86 -14.18
CA ASP A 612 -5.39 -1.46 -13.81
C ASP A 612 -4.07 -0.69 -13.57
N ALA A 613 -2.92 -1.21 -14.02
CA ALA A 613 -1.60 -0.61 -13.76
C ALA A 613 -1.38 0.70 -14.51
N TRP A 614 -0.62 1.61 -13.88
CA TRP A 614 -0.28 2.92 -14.45
C TRP A 614 0.38 2.82 -15.83
N TYR A 615 1.18 1.78 -16.10
CA TYR A 615 1.88 1.63 -17.38
C TYR A 615 0.99 1.14 -18.52
N TYR A 616 -0.23 0.66 -18.25
CA TYR A 616 -1.23 0.40 -19.28
C TYR A 616 -2.05 1.65 -19.61
N SER A 617 -2.37 2.50 -18.61
CA SER A 617 -3.16 3.72 -18.81
C SER A 617 -2.35 4.95 -19.26
N HIS A 618 -1.07 5.02 -18.91
CA HIS A 618 -0.15 6.10 -19.32
C HIS A 618 0.56 5.86 -20.66
N ASN A 619 0.40 4.67 -21.25
CA ASN A 619 0.91 4.33 -22.58
C ASN A 619 -0.13 4.68 -23.66
N GLY A 620 0.30 4.95 -24.89
CA GLY A 620 -0.59 5.35 -26.00
C GLY A 620 -1.65 4.28 -26.34
N HIS A 621 -1.31 3.01 -26.10
CA HIS A 621 -2.14 1.80 -26.17
C HIS A 621 -1.87 0.94 -24.93
N PRO A 622 -2.86 0.24 -24.34
CA PRO A 622 -2.64 -0.64 -23.19
C PRO A 622 -1.80 -1.86 -23.59
N HIS A 623 -0.48 -1.75 -23.47
CA HIS A 623 0.49 -2.85 -23.50
C HIS A 623 1.63 -2.53 -22.51
N MET A 624 2.35 -3.57 -22.06
CA MET A 624 3.50 -3.38 -21.17
C MET A 624 4.64 -2.68 -21.93
N PRO A 625 5.19 -1.55 -21.44
CA PRO A 625 6.29 -0.85 -22.08
C PRO A 625 7.63 -1.56 -21.83
N ASN A 626 8.66 -1.22 -22.62
CA ASN A 626 9.96 -1.88 -22.54
C ASN A 626 10.65 -1.67 -21.19
N CYS A 627 10.49 -0.49 -20.58
CA CYS A 627 11.02 -0.25 -19.25
C CYS A 627 10.53 -1.29 -18.22
N VAL A 628 9.29 -1.75 -18.28
CA VAL A 628 8.75 -2.73 -17.32
C VAL A 628 9.27 -4.14 -17.61
N TYR A 629 9.40 -4.55 -18.89
CA TYR A 629 10.05 -5.83 -19.24
C TYR A 629 11.50 -5.89 -18.76
N MET A 630 12.27 -4.81 -18.99
CA MET A 630 13.62 -4.70 -18.46
C MET A 630 13.60 -4.74 -16.93
N GLU A 631 12.90 -3.79 -16.31
CA GLU A 631 13.00 -3.56 -14.87
C GLU A 631 12.57 -4.78 -14.03
N SER A 632 11.49 -5.48 -14.39
CA SER A 632 11.06 -6.67 -13.64
C SER A 632 12.10 -7.80 -13.71
N SER A 633 12.67 -8.03 -14.89
CA SER A 633 13.76 -9.00 -15.09
C SER A 633 15.04 -8.62 -14.33
N LEU A 634 15.35 -7.32 -14.27
CA LEU A 634 16.55 -6.77 -13.65
C LEU A 634 16.46 -6.80 -12.12
N GLN A 635 15.30 -6.46 -11.55
CA GLN A 635 15.03 -6.59 -10.11
C GLN A 635 15.07 -8.06 -9.66
N ALA A 636 14.44 -8.98 -10.42
CA ALA A 636 14.49 -10.41 -10.14
C ALA A 636 15.91 -11.00 -10.24
N ALA A 637 16.76 -10.47 -11.11
CA ALA A 637 18.18 -10.86 -11.19
C ALA A 637 18.99 -10.32 -10.01
N ILE A 638 18.87 -9.04 -9.67
CA ILE A 638 19.53 -8.43 -8.49
C ILE A 638 19.18 -9.21 -7.21
N LEU A 639 17.89 -9.51 -7.01
CA LEU A 639 17.41 -10.14 -5.79
C LEU A 639 18.07 -11.51 -5.53
N LEU A 640 18.36 -12.29 -6.57
CA LEU A 640 19.12 -13.55 -6.44
C LEU A 640 20.51 -13.32 -5.84
N GLY A 641 21.31 -12.40 -6.38
CA GLY A 641 22.66 -12.16 -5.86
C GLY A 641 22.67 -11.56 -4.46
N TYR A 642 21.76 -10.62 -4.20
CA TYR A 642 21.64 -9.97 -2.90
C TYR A 642 21.13 -10.95 -1.84
N TYR A 643 20.15 -11.80 -2.17
CA TYR A 643 19.67 -12.90 -1.31
C TYR A 643 20.64 -14.10 -1.24
N LEU A 644 21.71 -14.15 -2.03
CA LEU A 644 22.83 -15.06 -1.74
C LEU A 644 23.90 -14.40 -0.86
N GLY A 645 23.77 -13.11 -0.54
CA GLY A 645 24.65 -12.39 0.39
C GLY A 645 25.80 -11.63 -0.29
N ALA A 646 25.61 -11.13 -1.51
CA ALA A 646 26.65 -10.41 -2.27
C ALA A 646 27.42 -9.34 -1.47
N THR A 647 26.74 -8.63 -0.55
CA THR A 647 27.30 -7.55 0.26
C THR A 647 27.66 -7.95 1.70
N LEU A 648 27.24 -9.13 2.18
CA LEU A 648 27.41 -9.55 3.59
C LEU A 648 28.87 -9.81 4.00
N HIS A 649 29.80 -9.84 3.03
CA HIS A 649 31.21 -10.11 3.26
C HIS A 649 32.03 -8.85 3.58
N GLU A 650 31.50 -7.66 3.34
CA GLU A 650 32.13 -6.37 3.65
C GLU A 650 31.10 -5.50 4.40
N PRO A 651 30.71 -5.87 5.64
CA PRO A 651 29.56 -5.29 6.34
C PRO A 651 29.71 -3.80 6.69
N ASP A 652 30.95 -3.31 6.76
CA ASP A 652 31.26 -1.88 7.00
C ASP A 652 31.13 -1.02 5.72
N GLU A 653 31.07 -1.63 4.53
CA GLU A 653 31.03 -0.92 3.23
C GLU A 653 29.59 -0.71 2.74
N GLN A 654 29.28 0.51 2.30
CA GLN A 654 27.94 0.91 1.87
C GLN A 654 27.80 0.76 0.35
N PHE A 655 27.21 -0.33 -0.10
CA PHE A 655 27.07 -0.61 -1.53
C PHE A 655 25.91 0.14 -2.21
N SER A 656 26.16 0.56 -3.44
CA SER A 656 25.17 0.93 -4.46
C SER A 656 25.09 -0.15 -5.52
N ILE A 657 23.88 -0.48 -5.98
CA ILE A 657 23.69 -1.44 -7.07
C ILE A 657 23.56 -0.68 -8.39
N ARG A 658 24.36 -1.06 -9.40
CA ARG A 658 24.29 -0.49 -10.75
C ARG A 658 24.30 -1.58 -11.81
N ASN A 659 23.44 -1.41 -12.80
CA ASN A 659 23.50 -2.19 -14.02
C ASN A 659 24.63 -1.64 -14.91
N LEU A 660 25.37 -2.54 -15.58
CA LEU A 660 26.57 -2.19 -16.35
C LEU A 660 26.42 -2.58 -17.82
N ASP A 661 25.93 -3.78 -18.10
CA ASP A 661 25.76 -4.30 -19.45
C ASP A 661 24.58 -5.25 -19.50
N GLY A 662 24.00 -5.45 -20.68
CA GLY A 662 23.05 -6.53 -20.89
C GLY A 662 22.53 -6.63 -22.30
N ARG A 663 21.73 -7.68 -22.50
CA ARG A 663 21.06 -8.00 -23.75
C ARG A 663 19.74 -8.70 -23.45
N ALA A 664 18.69 -8.36 -24.18
CA ALA A 664 17.41 -9.01 -24.03
C ALA A 664 16.63 -9.09 -25.36
N THR A 665 15.77 -10.08 -25.46
CA THR A 665 14.88 -10.31 -26.61
C THR A 665 13.46 -10.51 -26.12
N LEU A 666 12.52 -9.71 -26.61
CA LEU A 666 11.10 -10.03 -26.53
C LEU A 666 10.81 -11.19 -27.49
N VAL A 667 10.77 -12.41 -26.99
CA VAL A 667 10.45 -13.62 -27.77
C VAL A 667 9.02 -13.56 -28.31
N LYS A 668 8.05 -13.11 -27.50
CA LYS A 668 6.64 -13.03 -27.88
C LYS A 668 5.96 -11.77 -27.31
N ASP A 669 5.07 -11.18 -28.12
CA ASP A 669 4.17 -10.08 -27.76
C ASP A 669 2.86 -10.69 -27.24
N ILE A 670 2.67 -10.69 -25.91
CA ILE A 670 1.47 -11.21 -25.22
C ILE A 670 0.86 -10.16 -24.30
N ASP A 671 -0.46 -10.20 -24.13
CA ASP A 671 -1.17 -9.32 -23.20
C ASP A 671 -1.09 -9.86 -21.78
N LEU A 672 -0.34 -9.17 -20.91
CA LEU A 672 -0.06 -9.55 -19.53
C LEU A 672 -1.07 -8.99 -18.51
N ARG A 673 -2.07 -8.20 -18.93
CA ARG A 673 -3.06 -7.60 -18.02
C ARG A 673 -3.78 -8.68 -17.20
N GLY A 674 -3.67 -8.58 -15.88
CA GLY A 674 -4.28 -9.53 -14.93
C GLY A 674 -3.53 -10.86 -14.77
N ARG A 675 -2.36 -11.05 -15.39
CA ARG A 675 -1.56 -12.28 -15.27
C ARG A 675 -0.42 -12.14 -14.28
N THR A 676 0.01 -13.27 -13.72
CA THR A 676 1.29 -13.39 -13.01
C THR A 676 2.41 -13.66 -14.02
N VAL A 677 3.40 -12.77 -14.07
CA VAL A 677 4.70 -13.01 -14.70
C VAL A 677 5.57 -13.79 -13.73
N GLN A 678 6.14 -14.91 -14.18
CA GLN A 678 7.17 -15.64 -13.44
C GLN A 678 8.53 -15.33 -14.07
N HIS A 679 9.49 -14.92 -13.24
CA HIS A 679 10.90 -14.75 -13.62
C HIS A 679 11.70 -15.95 -13.10
N ARG A 680 12.57 -16.49 -13.95
CA ARG A 680 13.59 -17.48 -13.58
C ARG A 680 14.97 -16.88 -13.83
N SER A 681 15.65 -16.49 -12.76
CA SER A 681 16.99 -15.88 -12.80
C SER A 681 18.07 -16.88 -12.42
N THR A 682 19.20 -16.89 -13.12
CA THR A 682 20.35 -17.78 -12.89
C THR A 682 21.64 -16.97 -12.78
N LEU A 683 22.41 -17.17 -11.72
CA LEU A 683 23.72 -16.54 -11.51
C LEU A 683 24.79 -17.22 -12.40
N LEU A 684 25.41 -16.47 -13.32
CA LEU A 684 26.41 -16.95 -14.27
C LEU A 684 27.85 -16.78 -13.77
N SER A 685 28.15 -15.65 -13.11
CA SER A 685 29.42 -15.42 -12.41
C SER A 685 29.23 -14.46 -11.23
N SER A 686 30.18 -14.44 -10.29
CA SER A 686 30.20 -13.53 -9.16
C SER A 686 31.65 -13.22 -8.78
N ASP A 687 32.18 -12.15 -9.36
CA ASP A 687 33.59 -11.81 -9.37
C ASP A 687 33.85 -10.65 -8.41
N ARG A 688 34.74 -10.85 -7.41
CA ARG A 688 35.03 -9.84 -6.37
C ARG A 688 36.27 -9.03 -6.72
N MET A 689 36.20 -7.73 -6.48
CA MET A 689 37.26 -6.74 -6.72
C MET A 689 37.32 -5.77 -5.54
N PRO A 690 38.44 -5.05 -5.30
CA PRO A 690 38.50 -4.08 -4.21
C PRO A 690 37.37 -3.04 -4.29
N GLY A 691 36.50 -2.99 -3.27
CA GLY A 691 35.35 -2.08 -3.20
C GLY A 691 34.20 -2.38 -4.17
N SER A 692 34.18 -3.55 -4.83
CA SER A 692 33.07 -3.93 -5.71
C SER A 692 32.90 -5.44 -5.95
N VAL A 693 31.66 -5.86 -6.16
CA VAL A 693 31.31 -7.24 -6.58
C VAL A 693 30.54 -7.17 -7.88
N LEU A 694 31.04 -7.83 -8.92
CA LEU A 694 30.41 -7.92 -10.24
C LEU A 694 29.65 -9.25 -10.35
N GLN A 695 28.39 -9.22 -10.78
CA GLN A 695 27.56 -10.41 -10.90
C GLN A 695 26.83 -10.42 -12.24
N ASN A 696 27.03 -11.48 -13.02
CA ASN A 696 26.38 -11.68 -14.32
C ASN A 696 25.25 -12.70 -14.19
N TYR A 697 24.13 -12.45 -14.86
CA TYR A 697 22.92 -13.26 -14.76
C TYR A 697 22.34 -13.61 -16.13
N ARG A 698 21.59 -14.71 -16.19
CA ARG A 698 20.57 -14.97 -17.22
C ARG A 698 19.20 -14.89 -16.59
N TYR A 699 18.20 -14.45 -17.33
CA TYR A 699 16.79 -14.50 -16.91
C TYR A 699 15.86 -14.91 -18.05
N GLU A 700 14.79 -15.61 -17.67
CA GLU A 700 13.68 -16.03 -18.54
C GLU A 700 12.37 -15.57 -17.88
N LEU A 701 11.50 -14.90 -18.64
CA LEU A 701 10.20 -14.41 -18.19
C LEU A 701 9.08 -15.17 -18.91
N SER A 702 8.13 -15.68 -18.14
CA SER A 702 6.98 -16.43 -18.65
C SER A 702 5.67 -15.98 -18.00
N ALA A 703 4.56 -16.24 -18.68
CA ALA A 703 3.21 -16.15 -18.12
C ALA A 703 2.38 -17.32 -18.67
N ASP A 704 1.54 -17.94 -17.84
CA ASP A 704 0.76 -19.14 -18.16
C ASP A 704 1.58 -20.29 -18.80
N GLY A 705 2.86 -20.42 -18.39
CA GLY A 705 3.81 -21.40 -18.91
C GLY A 705 4.49 -21.03 -20.24
N GLU A 706 4.16 -19.89 -20.85
CA GLU A 706 4.75 -19.42 -22.11
C GLU A 706 5.86 -18.38 -21.85
N VAL A 707 7.09 -18.70 -22.27
CA VAL A 707 8.23 -17.76 -22.23
C VAL A 707 8.05 -16.67 -23.29
N PHE A 708 8.06 -15.41 -22.86
CA PHE A 708 7.81 -14.25 -23.73
C PHE A 708 8.99 -13.27 -23.81
N TYR A 709 9.92 -13.28 -22.85
CA TYR A 709 11.08 -12.39 -22.81
C TYR A 709 12.28 -13.09 -22.16
N THR A 710 13.48 -12.94 -22.72
CA THR A 710 14.70 -13.57 -22.21
C THR A 710 15.88 -12.61 -22.31
N GLY A 711 16.90 -12.78 -21.46
CA GLY A 711 18.10 -11.94 -21.54
C GLY A 711 19.21 -12.34 -20.58
N GLU A 712 20.30 -11.58 -20.64
CA GLU A 712 21.47 -11.67 -19.76
C GLU A 712 21.90 -10.26 -19.35
N SER A 713 22.45 -10.10 -18.14
CA SER A 713 22.88 -8.79 -17.67
C SER A 713 23.93 -8.85 -16.56
N LEU A 714 24.86 -7.90 -16.62
CA LEU A 714 25.92 -7.65 -15.65
C LEU A 714 25.52 -6.51 -14.71
N PHE A 715 25.57 -6.78 -13.41
CA PHE A 715 25.48 -5.78 -12.35
C PHE A 715 26.80 -5.65 -11.60
N GLY A 716 27.00 -4.50 -10.97
CA GLY A 716 27.98 -4.32 -9.91
C GLY A 716 27.35 -3.77 -8.64
N TYR A 717 27.77 -4.30 -7.51
CA TYR A 717 27.67 -3.68 -6.19
C TYR A 717 28.94 -2.87 -6.01
N PHE A 718 28.86 -1.58 -5.75
CA PHE A 718 30.01 -0.68 -5.66
C PHE A 718 29.95 0.16 -4.39
N ASN A 719 31.08 0.33 -3.69
CA ASN A 719 31.18 1.39 -2.70
C ASN A 719 31.40 2.77 -3.35
N ASP A 720 31.30 3.85 -2.56
CA ASP A 720 31.36 5.22 -3.09
C ASP A 720 32.66 5.50 -3.86
N LYS A 721 33.81 5.00 -3.39
CA LYS A 721 35.14 5.16 -4.04
C LYS A 721 35.18 4.54 -5.45
N ALA A 722 34.53 3.39 -5.62
CA ALA A 722 34.42 2.73 -6.92
C ALA A 722 33.44 3.47 -7.86
N LEU A 723 32.42 4.14 -7.31
CA LEU A 723 31.46 4.95 -8.08
C LEU A 723 32.02 6.32 -8.50
N GLU A 724 32.88 6.96 -7.70
CA GLU A 724 33.42 8.30 -7.99
C GLU A 724 34.15 8.36 -9.34
N ASN A 725 34.75 7.26 -9.78
CA ASN A 725 35.63 7.18 -10.95
C ASN A 725 34.88 6.96 -12.29
N GLN A 726 33.65 7.45 -12.43
CA GLN A 726 32.81 7.31 -13.63
C GLN A 726 33.25 8.20 -14.79
N VAL A 727 34.15 7.68 -15.64
CA VAL A 727 34.71 8.36 -16.82
C VAL A 727 33.88 8.25 -18.10
N GLY A 728 32.63 7.75 -18.04
CA GLY A 728 31.80 7.54 -19.23
C GLY A 728 32.32 6.44 -20.16
N LEU A 729 31.65 6.28 -21.31
CA LEU A 729 32.04 5.32 -22.36
C LEU A 729 33.38 5.69 -23.01
N ASP A 730 33.64 6.99 -23.15
CA ASP A 730 34.76 7.52 -23.93
C ASP A 730 36.03 7.81 -23.13
N LYS A 731 36.10 7.32 -21.88
CA LYS A 731 37.25 7.46 -20.96
C LYS A 731 37.62 8.93 -20.68
N GLY A 732 36.61 9.73 -20.34
CA GLY A 732 36.72 11.16 -20.02
C GLY A 732 36.83 12.09 -21.23
N ARG A 733 36.86 11.55 -22.46
CA ARG A 733 36.87 12.36 -23.68
C ARG A 733 35.46 12.84 -24.00
N HIS A 734 35.32 14.13 -24.28
CA HIS A 734 34.05 14.72 -24.70
C HIS A 734 33.77 14.32 -26.16
N VAL A 735 32.77 13.46 -26.37
CA VAL A 735 32.27 13.08 -27.69
C VAL A 735 30.89 13.69 -27.85
N LEU A 736 30.75 14.64 -28.78
CA LEU A 736 29.49 15.35 -29.03
C LEU A 736 28.49 14.47 -29.81
N PRO A 737 27.17 14.66 -29.64
CA PRO A 737 26.13 14.06 -30.48
C PRO A 737 26.39 14.30 -31.97
N TRP A 738 25.91 13.40 -32.84
CA TRP A 738 26.21 13.49 -34.28
C TRP A 738 25.82 14.82 -34.93
N LEU A 739 24.71 15.44 -34.50
CA LEU A 739 24.26 16.74 -35.01
C LEU A 739 25.25 17.89 -34.70
N ASP A 740 25.90 17.85 -33.54
CA ASP A 740 26.86 18.87 -33.11
C ASP A 740 28.28 18.64 -33.67
N ARG A 741 28.50 17.49 -34.32
CA ARG A 741 29.71 17.17 -35.08
C ARG A 741 29.66 17.68 -36.54
N GLN A 742 28.55 18.28 -36.98
CA GLN A 742 28.41 18.81 -38.35
C GLN A 742 28.92 20.26 -38.44
N THR A 743 29.61 20.61 -39.53
CA THR A 743 30.15 21.98 -39.76
C THR A 743 29.05 23.03 -39.83
N ASP A 744 27.93 22.68 -40.47
CA ASP A 744 26.71 23.47 -40.57
C ASP A 744 25.53 22.63 -40.06
N ARG A 745 24.53 23.24 -39.43
CA ARG A 745 23.30 22.53 -39.01
C ARG A 745 22.57 22.03 -40.28
N PRO A 746 22.37 20.71 -40.47
CA PRO A 746 21.76 20.20 -41.70
C PRO A 746 20.38 20.78 -41.99
N ALA A 747 20.14 21.10 -43.26
CA ALA A 747 18.82 21.50 -43.73
C ALA A 747 17.80 20.38 -43.49
N GLY A 748 16.61 20.74 -43.01
CA GLY A 748 15.53 19.77 -42.72
C GLY A 748 15.50 19.21 -41.31
N VAL A 749 16.44 19.56 -40.42
CA VAL A 749 16.29 19.26 -38.98
C VAL A 749 15.07 20.02 -38.43
N ARG A 750 14.08 19.29 -37.91
CA ARG A 750 12.85 19.85 -37.35
C ARG A 750 12.68 19.47 -35.89
N ARG A 751 12.52 20.46 -35.01
CA ARG A 751 12.16 20.22 -33.61
C ARG A 751 10.69 19.89 -33.45
N VAL A 752 10.40 18.96 -32.55
CA VAL A 752 9.08 18.55 -32.09
C VAL A 752 9.05 18.72 -30.59
N GLU A 753 8.25 19.68 -30.08
CA GLU A 753 8.03 19.92 -28.65
C GLU A 753 6.94 18.96 -28.15
N LEU A 754 7.28 17.97 -27.33
CA LEU A 754 6.36 16.88 -26.99
C LEU A 754 5.14 17.31 -26.16
N PRO A 755 5.22 18.27 -25.22
CA PRO A 755 4.03 18.80 -24.56
C PRO A 755 3.02 19.43 -25.53
N ALA A 756 3.50 20.14 -26.57
CA ALA A 756 2.65 20.72 -27.60
C ALA A 756 2.16 19.67 -28.62
N TYR A 757 2.97 18.65 -28.90
CA TYR A 757 2.58 17.50 -29.72
C TYR A 757 1.41 16.75 -29.08
N ARG A 758 1.54 16.32 -27.82
CA ARG A 758 0.51 15.56 -27.09
C ARG A 758 -0.80 16.34 -26.95
N ALA A 759 -0.72 17.64 -26.69
CA ALA A 759 -1.90 18.52 -26.67
C ALA A 759 -2.66 18.58 -28.02
N GLY A 760 -1.99 18.29 -29.14
CA GLY A 760 -2.58 18.22 -30.47
C GLY A 760 -3.00 16.81 -30.93
N GLU A 761 -2.59 15.73 -30.26
CA GLU A 761 -2.88 14.35 -30.68
C GLU A 761 -4.36 14.06 -30.98
N PRO A 762 -5.34 14.49 -30.16
CA PRO A 762 -6.76 14.21 -30.41
C PRO A 762 -7.29 14.76 -31.74
N ALA A 763 -6.61 15.74 -32.33
CA ALA A 763 -6.95 16.33 -33.62
C ALA A 763 -6.10 15.81 -34.80
N ARG A 764 -4.98 15.11 -34.53
CA ARG A 764 -4.08 14.58 -35.58
C ARG A 764 -4.62 13.29 -36.21
N GLY A 765 -5.07 12.35 -35.36
CA GLY A 765 -5.41 10.98 -35.77
C GLY A 765 -4.16 10.14 -36.09
N GLY A 766 -4.03 8.98 -35.46
CA GLY A 766 -2.84 8.13 -35.56
C GLY A 766 -2.49 7.47 -34.22
N PRO A 767 -1.26 6.94 -34.06
CA PRO A 767 -0.84 6.34 -32.80
C PRO A 767 -0.48 7.45 -31.80
N ARG A 768 -1.04 7.36 -30.58
CA ARG A 768 -0.69 8.25 -29.46
C ARG A 768 0.68 7.90 -28.90
N LEU A 769 1.41 8.89 -28.39
CA LEU A 769 2.60 8.69 -27.57
C LEU A 769 2.22 8.36 -26.13
N ALA A 770 3.19 7.84 -25.38
CA ALA A 770 3.06 7.69 -23.94
C ALA A 770 3.21 9.05 -23.21
N GLY A 771 2.63 9.16 -22.01
CA GLY A 771 2.67 10.35 -21.15
C GLY A 771 2.58 9.99 -19.66
N GLY A 772 2.18 10.93 -18.80
CA GLY A 772 2.07 10.67 -17.35
C GLY A 772 3.41 10.22 -16.77
N HIS A 773 3.45 9.03 -16.15
CA HIS A 773 4.70 8.43 -15.64
C HIS A 773 5.71 8.11 -16.76
N LEU A 774 5.23 7.89 -17.98
CA LEU A 774 6.04 7.71 -19.19
C LEU A 774 6.30 9.04 -19.92
N ASP A 775 6.08 10.21 -19.31
CA ASP A 775 6.53 11.47 -19.93
C ASP A 775 8.04 11.66 -19.72
N LEU A 776 8.83 10.99 -20.57
CA LEU A 776 10.28 10.86 -20.42
C LEU A 776 11.08 11.84 -21.27
N VAL A 777 10.47 12.53 -22.24
CA VAL A 777 11.16 13.35 -23.24
C VAL A 777 10.38 14.65 -23.49
N GLU A 778 11.08 15.79 -23.52
CA GLU A 778 10.48 17.12 -23.65
C GLU A 778 10.48 17.64 -25.08
N TRP A 779 11.57 17.43 -25.81
CA TRP A 779 11.66 17.73 -27.25
C TRP A 779 12.49 16.68 -28.00
N VAL A 780 12.22 16.54 -29.29
CA VAL A 780 13.00 15.72 -30.24
C VAL A 780 13.28 16.53 -31.50
N ASP A 781 14.55 16.70 -31.85
CA ASP A 781 14.98 17.13 -33.19
C ASP A 781 14.98 15.91 -34.13
N VAL A 782 14.22 15.98 -35.23
CA VAL A 782 14.06 14.91 -36.24
C VAL A 782 14.74 15.31 -37.54
N LEU A 783 15.49 14.39 -38.15
CA LEU A 783 16.14 14.57 -39.46
C LEU A 783 16.01 13.30 -40.33
N PRO A 784 15.11 13.28 -41.34
CA PRO A 784 15.07 12.22 -42.34
C PRO A 784 16.38 12.14 -43.12
N GLY A 785 16.87 10.93 -43.41
CA GLY A 785 18.10 10.73 -44.19
C GLY A 785 19.41 11.11 -43.52
N GLY A 786 19.40 11.61 -42.28
CA GLY A 786 20.61 11.92 -41.51
C GLY A 786 21.28 10.71 -40.84
N GLY A 787 22.27 10.99 -40.00
CA GLY A 787 22.93 10.02 -39.13
C GLY A 787 23.99 9.16 -39.81
N GLU A 788 24.71 8.35 -39.02
CA GLU A 788 25.86 7.53 -39.45
C GLU A 788 25.51 6.40 -40.47
N HIS A 789 24.25 6.27 -40.85
CA HIS A 789 23.76 5.32 -41.85
C HIS A 789 22.97 5.96 -43.01
N GLY A 790 22.76 7.29 -42.99
CA GLY A 790 22.01 8.01 -44.03
C GLY A 790 20.53 7.60 -44.18
N ARG A 791 19.94 6.95 -43.16
CA ARG A 791 18.52 6.53 -43.16
C ARG A 791 17.63 7.38 -42.28
N GLY A 792 18.21 8.20 -41.40
CA GLY A 792 17.48 8.95 -40.39
C GLY A 792 18.29 9.19 -39.13
N TYR A 793 18.03 10.32 -38.50
CA TYR A 793 18.58 10.70 -37.21
C TYR A 793 17.52 11.38 -36.35
N LEU A 794 17.64 11.22 -35.04
CA LEU A 794 16.92 12.02 -34.07
C LEU A 794 17.80 12.31 -32.85
N ARG A 795 17.60 13.46 -32.21
CA ARG A 795 18.17 13.82 -30.90
C ARG A 795 17.02 14.20 -29.96
N GLY A 796 16.99 13.66 -28.75
CA GLY A 796 16.00 14.03 -27.75
C GLY A 796 16.63 14.52 -26.45
N HIS A 797 15.81 15.16 -25.61
CA HIS A 797 16.24 15.81 -24.37
C HIS A 797 15.19 15.70 -23.27
N ARG A 798 15.66 15.66 -22.03
CA ARG A 798 14.90 15.80 -20.79
C ARG A 798 15.68 16.68 -19.80
N THR A 799 15.09 17.76 -19.29
CA THR A 799 15.51 18.36 -18.03
C THR A 799 15.18 17.40 -16.88
N ILE A 800 16.20 17.04 -16.11
CA ILE A 800 16.06 16.17 -14.94
C ILE A 800 15.55 16.99 -13.76
N ARG A 801 14.53 16.48 -13.06
CA ARG A 801 13.92 17.19 -11.92
C ARG A 801 14.25 16.43 -10.63
N PRO A 802 14.71 17.09 -9.55
CA PRO A 802 15.03 16.41 -8.29
C PRO A 802 13.84 15.68 -7.66
N ASP A 803 12.61 16.04 -8.04
CA ASP A 803 11.31 15.48 -7.65
C ASP A 803 10.68 14.57 -8.71
N ASP A 804 11.40 14.18 -9.78
CA ASP A 804 10.92 13.16 -10.73
C ASP A 804 10.58 11.84 -10.02
N TRP A 805 9.37 11.32 -10.27
CA TRP A 805 8.72 10.26 -9.48
C TRP A 805 9.56 8.99 -9.28
N TYR A 806 10.38 8.62 -10.27
CA TYR A 806 11.19 7.42 -10.21
C TYR A 806 12.31 7.52 -9.17
N PHE A 807 12.77 8.72 -8.79
CA PHE A 807 13.85 8.87 -7.80
C PHE A 807 13.40 8.58 -6.35
N SER A 808 12.11 8.60 -6.03
CA SER A 808 11.60 8.10 -4.73
C SER A 808 11.36 6.59 -4.74
N CYS A 809 11.20 6.00 -5.92
CA CYS A 809 10.92 4.57 -6.09
C CYS A 809 12.21 3.75 -6.25
N HIS A 810 13.07 4.11 -7.20
CA HIS A 810 14.28 3.38 -7.57
C HIS A 810 15.47 3.75 -6.66
N PHE A 811 15.94 2.77 -5.87
CA PHE A 811 17.01 2.90 -4.87
C PHE A 811 16.82 4.12 -3.94
N HIS A 812 15.81 4.11 -3.08
CA HIS A 812 15.36 5.32 -2.37
C HIS A 812 16.39 6.00 -1.44
N ARG A 813 17.44 5.28 -0.99
CA ARG A 813 18.58 5.82 -0.21
C ARG A 813 19.84 6.11 -1.06
N ASP A 814 19.76 5.87 -2.37
CA ASP A 814 20.81 6.05 -3.39
C ASP A 814 20.14 6.44 -4.74
N PRO A 815 19.45 7.59 -4.80
CA PRO A 815 18.46 7.86 -5.84
C PRO A 815 19.09 8.18 -7.20
N VAL A 816 18.92 7.26 -8.14
CA VAL A 816 19.44 7.29 -9.51
C VAL A 816 18.31 7.03 -10.52
N MET A 817 18.39 7.57 -11.73
CA MET A 817 17.42 7.28 -12.79
C MET A 817 17.56 5.81 -13.24
N PRO A 818 16.46 5.05 -13.40
CA PRO A 818 16.50 3.72 -13.99
C PRO A 818 17.02 3.75 -15.43
N GLY A 819 18.02 2.91 -15.73
CA GLY A 819 18.51 2.74 -17.11
C GLY A 819 17.41 2.25 -18.05
N SER A 820 16.47 1.45 -17.52
CA SER A 820 15.24 1.00 -18.18
C SER A 820 14.34 2.16 -18.67
N LEU A 821 14.20 3.25 -17.90
CA LEU A 821 13.53 4.47 -18.34
C LEU A 821 14.38 5.27 -19.34
N GLY A 822 15.70 5.23 -19.21
CA GLY A 822 16.61 5.74 -20.25
C GLY A 822 16.38 5.07 -21.61
N VAL A 823 16.17 3.74 -21.64
CA VAL A 823 15.82 3.01 -22.87
C VAL A 823 14.45 3.40 -23.42
N GLU A 824 13.46 3.56 -22.54
CA GLU A 824 12.10 3.95 -22.95
C GLU A 824 12.05 5.37 -23.55
N ALA A 825 12.88 6.30 -23.07
CA ALA A 825 13.04 7.63 -23.69
C ALA A 825 13.54 7.54 -25.16
N LEU A 826 14.48 6.63 -25.45
CA LEU A 826 14.95 6.36 -26.82
C LEU A 826 13.83 5.82 -27.72
N LEU A 827 13.02 4.91 -27.17
CA LEU A 827 11.86 4.34 -27.88
C LEU A 827 10.80 5.40 -28.15
N GLN A 828 10.54 6.34 -27.23
CA GLN A 828 9.68 7.50 -27.48
C GLN A 828 10.24 8.41 -28.58
N GLY A 829 11.56 8.63 -28.62
CA GLY A 829 12.22 9.31 -29.73
C GLY A 829 11.94 8.63 -31.08
N LEU A 830 12.07 7.30 -31.15
CA LEU A 830 11.73 6.50 -32.33
C LEU A 830 10.23 6.54 -32.70
N GLN A 831 9.33 6.61 -31.71
CA GLN A 831 7.88 6.78 -31.94
C GLN A 831 7.58 8.15 -32.56
N VAL A 832 8.16 9.23 -32.02
CA VAL A 832 8.06 10.59 -32.58
C VAL A 832 8.59 10.61 -34.02
N TYR A 833 9.77 10.04 -34.27
CA TYR A 833 10.34 9.93 -35.62
C TYR A 833 9.39 9.17 -36.57
N ALA A 834 8.74 8.09 -36.12
CA ALA A 834 7.82 7.32 -36.97
C ALA A 834 6.62 8.13 -37.46
N VAL A 835 6.01 8.96 -36.61
CA VAL A 835 4.87 9.81 -37.01
C VAL A 835 5.34 11.04 -37.77
N GLU A 836 6.34 11.76 -37.24
CA GLU A 836 6.78 13.05 -37.78
C GLU A 836 7.66 12.92 -39.06
N THR A 837 7.86 11.69 -39.56
CA THR A 837 8.39 11.42 -40.91
C THR A 837 7.37 10.76 -41.85
N GLY A 838 6.08 10.68 -41.46
CA GLY A 838 5.01 10.10 -42.27
C GLY A 838 5.18 8.60 -42.52
N LEU A 839 5.92 7.88 -41.66
CA LEU A 839 6.06 6.43 -41.81
C LEU A 839 4.75 5.74 -41.43
N THR A 840 4.07 6.18 -40.37
CA THR A 840 2.80 5.59 -39.91
C THR A 840 1.61 5.81 -40.86
N ASP A 841 1.77 6.60 -41.91
CA ASP A 841 0.71 6.99 -42.84
C ASP A 841 0.14 5.78 -43.59
N GLY A 842 -1.19 5.71 -43.69
CA GLY A 842 -1.89 4.59 -44.33
C GLY A 842 -1.99 3.32 -43.48
N LEU A 843 -1.44 3.28 -42.27
CA LEU A 843 -1.76 2.23 -41.30
C LEU A 843 -3.17 2.48 -40.73
N VAL A 844 -4.03 1.46 -40.77
CA VAL A 844 -5.32 1.47 -40.05
C VAL A 844 -5.04 1.23 -38.57
N ASN A 845 -5.63 2.02 -37.67
CA ASN A 845 -5.52 1.89 -36.20
C ASN A 845 -4.12 1.43 -35.70
N PRO A 846 -3.04 2.17 -35.99
CA PRO A 846 -1.70 1.79 -35.56
C PRO A 846 -1.55 1.87 -34.04
N ARG A 847 -0.93 0.85 -33.44
CA ARG A 847 -0.28 0.94 -32.12
C ARG A 847 1.24 0.86 -32.26
N PHE A 848 1.94 1.41 -31.28
CA PHE A 848 3.36 1.09 -31.07
C PHE A 848 3.51 -0.25 -30.33
N ALA A 849 4.68 -0.87 -30.49
CA ALA A 849 5.09 -2.09 -29.82
C ALA A 849 6.63 -2.23 -29.91
N LEU A 850 7.22 -2.99 -28.98
CA LEU A 850 8.58 -3.49 -29.13
C LEU A 850 8.66 -4.51 -30.29
N LEU A 851 9.83 -4.65 -30.91
CA LEU A 851 10.03 -5.60 -32.02
C LEU A 851 10.35 -7.01 -31.49
N SER A 852 9.36 -7.91 -31.55
CA SER A 852 9.55 -9.31 -31.16
C SER A 852 10.60 -10.03 -32.03
N GLY A 853 11.41 -10.89 -31.41
CA GLY A 853 12.45 -11.67 -32.07
C GLY A 853 13.70 -10.88 -32.47
N SER A 854 13.95 -9.72 -31.84
CA SER A 854 15.16 -8.91 -32.03
C SER A 854 15.85 -8.66 -30.70
N GLU A 855 17.17 -8.89 -30.65
CA GLU A 855 17.99 -8.62 -29.47
C GLU A 855 18.27 -7.12 -29.37
N THR A 856 17.95 -6.52 -28.22
CA THR A 856 18.40 -5.18 -27.82
C THR A 856 19.53 -5.33 -26.82
N THR A 857 20.65 -4.64 -27.05
CA THR A 857 21.83 -4.65 -26.19
C THR A 857 22.08 -3.26 -25.60
N TRP A 858 22.66 -3.20 -24.40
CA TRP A 858 23.02 -1.94 -23.75
C TRP A 858 24.33 -2.06 -22.96
N THR A 859 25.07 -0.96 -22.92
CA THR A 859 26.26 -0.75 -22.10
C THR A 859 26.12 0.59 -21.39
N TYR A 860 26.27 0.57 -20.07
CA TYR A 860 26.20 1.72 -19.18
C TYR A 860 27.55 1.95 -18.48
N ARG A 861 28.11 3.16 -18.60
CA ARG A 861 29.37 3.59 -17.95
C ARG A 861 29.23 4.95 -17.26
N GLY A 862 28.03 5.23 -16.75
CA GLY A 862 27.70 6.43 -16.00
C GLY A 862 26.29 6.36 -15.41
N GLN A 863 25.88 7.40 -14.70
CA GLN A 863 24.58 7.48 -14.01
C GLN A 863 23.99 8.89 -14.04
N ILE A 864 22.66 8.96 -14.07
CA ILE A 864 21.87 10.21 -13.97
C ILE A 864 21.28 10.29 -12.56
N LEU A 865 21.61 11.34 -11.82
CA LEU A 865 21.28 11.60 -10.43
C LEU A 865 20.27 12.76 -10.31
N ARG A 866 19.62 12.88 -9.15
CA ARG A 866 18.73 14.02 -8.81
C ARG A 866 19.38 15.41 -8.98
N THR A 867 20.71 15.48 -8.99
CA THR A 867 21.50 16.72 -9.07
C THR A 867 21.90 17.12 -10.48
N ASP A 868 21.68 16.26 -11.47
CA ASP A 868 22.09 16.52 -12.85
C ASP A 868 21.05 17.42 -13.54
N PRO A 869 21.47 18.30 -14.47
CA PRO A 869 20.56 19.23 -15.13
C PRO A 869 19.71 18.58 -16.24
N ASP A 870 20.29 17.63 -16.96
CA ASP A 870 19.77 17.12 -18.21
C ASP A 870 20.13 15.65 -18.47
N MET A 871 19.34 15.05 -19.35
CA MET A 871 19.65 13.86 -20.11
C MET A 871 19.41 14.19 -21.58
N GLU A 872 20.44 14.07 -22.41
CA GLU A 872 20.30 14.10 -23.87
C GLU A 872 20.54 12.73 -24.47
N PHE A 873 19.96 12.48 -25.64
CA PHE A 873 20.18 11.24 -26.37
C PHE A 873 20.14 11.45 -27.88
N ASP A 874 20.73 10.53 -28.63
CA ASP A 874 20.52 10.43 -30.06
C ASP A 874 20.30 8.99 -30.53
N VAL A 875 19.63 8.85 -31.68
CA VAL A 875 19.38 7.56 -32.33
C VAL A 875 19.68 7.66 -33.82
N HIS A 876 20.58 6.79 -34.27
CA HIS A 876 20.90 6.55 -35.66
C HIS A 876 19.98 5.47 -36.21
N ILE A 877 19.10 5.84 -37.14
CA ILE A 877 18.26 4.86 -37.84
C ILE A 877 19.17 4.01 -38.74
N LYS A 878 19.23 2.71 -38.46
CA LYS A 878 19.95 1.71 -39.26
C LYS A 878 19.08 1.19 -40.40
N GLU A 879 17.82 0.90 -40.09
CA GLU A 879 16.91 0.25 -41.04
C GLU A 879 15.45 0.66 -40.81
N VAL A 880 14.70 0.75 -41.93
CA VAL A 880 13.26 0.99 -41.96
C VAL A 880 12.62 -0.10 -42.82
N ARG A 881 11.93 -1.07 -42.22
CA ARG A 881 11.24 -2.14 -42.95
C ARG A 881 9.74 -1.85 -43.00
N ARG A 882 9.20 -1.70 -44.21
CA ARG A 882 7.75 -1.65 -44.46
C ARG A 882 7.23 -3.05 -44.82
N GLN A 883 6.11 -3.45 -44.22
CA GLN A 883 5.41 -4.72 -44.41
C GLN A 883 3.89 -4.46 -44.43
N PRO A 884 3.05 -5.37 -44.96
CA PRO A 884 1.60 -5.21 -44.94
C PRO A 884 1.08 -5.00 -43.50
N GLY A 885 0.49 -3.84 -43.22
CA GLY A 885 -0.04 -3.46 -41.90
C GLY A 885 1.02 -3.29 -40.78
N ARG A 886 2.32 -3.24 -41.12
CA ARG A 886 3.41 -3.21 -40.14
C ARG A 886 4.63 -2.41 -40.62
N ILE A 887 5.23 -1.63 -39.73
CA ILE A 887 6.51 -0.96 -39.96
C ILE A 887 7.46 -1.28 -38.81
N GLN A 888 8.74 -1.47 -39.12
CA GLN A 888 9.81 -1.72 -38.17
C GLN A 888 10.90 -0.65 -38.34
N LEU A 889 11.31 -0.05 -37.23
CA LEU A 889 12.48 0.82 -37.12
C LEU A 889 13.54 0.10 -36.30
N LEU A 890 14.77 0.09 -36.79
CA LEU A 890 15.95 -0.43 -36.09
C LEU A 890 17.00 0.66 -36.01
N GLY A 891 17.58 0.87 -34.82
CA GLY A 891 18.60 1.90 -34.61
C GLY A 891 19.69 1.53 -33.62
N PHE A 892 20.74 2.34 -33.63
CA PHE A 892 21.75 2.42 -32.57
C PHE A 892 21.58 3.74 -31.83
N ALA A 893 21.78 3.75 -30.52
CA ALA A 893 21.48 4.90 -29.70
C ALA A 893 22.59 5.21 -28.69
N ASN A 894 22.68 6.47 -28.30
CA ASN A 894 23.59 6.99 -27.29
C ASN A 894 22.82 7.86 -26.29
N VAL A 895 23.25 7.89 -25.03
CA VAL A 895 22.72 8.82 -24.02
C VAL A 895 23.88 9.54 -23.32
N TRP A 896 23.68 10.83 -23.10
CA TRP A 896 24.59 11.74 -22.43
C TRP A 896 23.98 12.30 -21.14
N LYS A 897 24.86 12.59 -20.20
CA LYS A 897 24.64 13.48 -19.06
C LYS A 897 25.52 14.70 -19.29
N SER A 898 24.92 15.86 -19.56
CA SER A 898 25.62 17.02 -20.11
C SER A 898 26.51 16.61 -21.31
N THR A 899 27.83 16.77 -21.23
CA THR A 899 28.77 16.42 -22.31
C THR A 899 29.40 15.03 -22.19
N LEU A 900 29.06 14.24 -21.16
CA LEU A 900 29.61 12.89 -20.95
C LEU A 900 28.68 11.82 -21.54
N ARG A 901 29.17 11.04 -22.51
CA ARG A 901 28.41 9.90 -23.07
C ARG A 901 28.44 8.73 -22.06
N ILE A 902 27.27 8.36 -21.55
CA ILE A 902 27.11 7.41 -20.45
C ILE A 902 26.49 6.07 -20.88
N TYR A 903 25.54 6.07 -21.81
CA TYR A 903 24.90 4.85 -22.33
C TYR A 903 25.10 4.71 -23.83
N GLN A 904 25.26 3.47 -24.30
CA GLN A 904 25.24 3.09 -25.70
C GLN A 904 24.37 1.84 -25.86
N LEU A 905 23.52 1.82 -26.89
CA LEU A 905 22.61 0.70 -27.14
C LEU A 905 22.68 0.22 -28.59
N GLY A 906 22.63 -1.10 -28.75
CA GLY A 906 22.53 -1.79 -30.03
C GLY A 906 21.17 -2.45 -30.23
N GLY A 907 20.72 -2.56 -31.48
CA GLY A 907 19.54 -3.34 -31.82
C GLY A 907 18.19 -2.74 -31.36
N THR A 908 18.18 -1.51 -30.80
CA THR A 908 16.95 -0.86 -30.33
C THR A 908 15.91 -0.78 -31.45
N ALA A 909 14.74 -1.37 -31.22
CA ALA A 909 13.80 -1.64 -32.30
C ALA A 909 12.33 -1.39 -31.93
N SER A 910 11.75 -0.40 -32.60
CA SER A 910 10.34 -0.01 -32.45
C SER A 910 9.52 -0.50 -33.64
N ARG A 911 8.28 -0.92 -33.38
CA ARG A 911 7.33 -1.42 -34.37
C ARG A 911 6.03 -0.63 -34.29
N SER A 912 5.47 -0.29 -35.45
CA SER A 912 4.07 0.12 -35.57
C SER A 912 3.27 -0.97 -36.29
N THR A 913 2.07 -1.28 -35.81
CA THR A 913 1.18 -2.30 -36.39
C THR A 913 -0.28 -1.90 -36.31
N THR A 914 -1.03 -2.17 -37.37
CA THR A 914 -2.51 -2.15 -37.36
C THR A 914 -3.06 -3.11 -36.31
N THR A 915 -3.94 -2.63 -35.43
CA THR A 915 -4.71 -3.50 -34.54
C THR A 915 -5.82 -4.23 -35.30
N ARG A 916 -6.13 -5.46 -34.88
CA ARG A 916 -7.46 -6.03 -35.15
C ARG A 916 -8.45 -5.41 -34.15
N PRO A 917 -9.72 -5.21 -34.51
CA PRO A 917 -10.73 -4.80 -33.54
C PRO A 917 -10.86 -5.89 -32.46
N ASP A 918 -10.71 -5.47 -31.21
CA ASP A 918 -10.78 -6.34 -30.03
C ASP A 918 -12.10 -6.04 -29.30
N PRO A 919 -13.07 -6.98 -29.28
CA PRO A 919 -14.42 -6.73 -28.76
C PRO A 919 -14.47 -6.45 -27.24
N ALA A 920 -13.36 -6.61 -26.52
CA ALA A 920 -13.26 -6.23 -25.11
C ALA A 920 -13.02 -4.71 -24.90
N CYS A 921 -12.46 -3.99 -25.89
CA CYS A 921 -12.01 -2.61 -25.70
C CYS A 921 -13.16 -1.58 -25.70
N ASP A 922 -14.12 -1.73 -26.63
CA ASP A 922 -15.26 -0.81 -26.82
C ASP A 922 -16.21 -0.74 -25.61
N LEU A 923 -16.12 -1.71 -24.68
CA LEU A 923 -16.94 -1.79 -23.48
C LEU A 923 -16.47 -0.85 -22.34
N GLN A 924 -15.24 -0.33 -22.39
CA GLN A 924 -14.73 0.58 -21.35
C GLN A 924 -14.99 2.06 -21.68
N GLU A 925 -14.88 2.49 -22.94
CA GLU A 925 -15.19 3.89 -23.32
C GLU A 925 -16.67 4.26 -23.11
N THR A 926 -17.57 3.27 -23.09
CA THR A 926 -19.01 3.48 -22.90
C THR A 926 -19.48 3.57 -21.44
N GLN A 927 -18.58 3.42 -20.45
CA GLN A 927 -18.93 3.42 -19.02
C GLN A 927 -18.35 4.58 -18.19
N HIS A 928 -17.74 5.60 -18.81
CA HIS A 928 -17.09 6.70 -18.07
C HIS A 928 -17.63 8.11 -18.30
N ASP A 929 -18.62 8.32 -19.18
CA ASP A 929 -19.23 9.64 -19.42
C ASP A 929 -20.70 9.76 -18.96
N HIS A 930 -20.94 9.52 -17.67
CA HIS A 930 -22.21 9.79 -16.99
C HIS A 930 -22.02 10.63 -15.72
N ARG A 931 -21.43 11.84 -15.88
CA ARG A 931 -21.59 12.91 -14.88
C ARG A 931 -22.88 13.69 -15.15
N LEU A 932 -23.67 13.87 -14.10
CA LEU A 932 -25.02 14.46 -14.18
C LEU A 932 -25.00 15.94 -14.59
N VAL A 933 -25.68 16.26 -15.69
CA VAL A 933 -26.12 17.63 -16.03
C VAL A 933 -27.61 17.57 -16.38
N PRO A 934 -28.49 18.35 -15.71
CA PRO A 934 -29.94 18.24 -15.90
C PRO A 934 -30.41 18.86 -17.22
N ALA A 935 -31.16 18.09 -18.02
CA ALA A 935 -31.66 18.51 -19.33
C ALA A 935 -33.02 19.23 -19.26
N ALA A 936 -33.22 20.24 -20.13
CA ALA A 936 -34.48 20.97 -20.25
C ALA A 936 -34.89 21.27 -21.71
N VAL A 937 -35.68 20.35 -22.27
CA VAL A 937 -36.75 20.51 -23.31
C VAL A 937 -36.45 21.28 -24.62
N GLU A 938 -36.65 20.59 -25.75
CA GLU A 938 -36.57 21.08 -27.15
C GLU A 938 -37.62 22.15 -27.58
N ARG A 939 -37.39 22.78 -28.78
CA ARG A 939 -38.27 22.79 -30.01
C ARG A 939 -38.36 24.16 -30.74
N PRO A 940 -38.75 24.21 -32.05
CA PRO A 940 -38.42 23.35 -33.21
C PRO A 940 -38.19 24.14 -34.54
N ARG A 941 -38.21 23.46 -35.72
CA ARG A 941 -38.16 23.93 -37.15
C ARG A 941 -36.74 24.05 -37.75
N ALA A 942 -36.45 23.93 -39.06
CA ALA A 942 -37.09 23.38 -40.28
C ALA A 942 -36.13 23.57 -41.49
N ALA A 943 -36.19 22.95 -42.69
CA ALA A 943 -36.80 21.73 -43.25
C ALA A 943 -36.37 21.61 -44.76
N ARG A 944 -36.83 20.56 -45.50
CA ARG A 944 -36.53 20.19 -46.92
C ARG A 944 -35.19 19.43 -47.12
N GLY A 945 -35.05 18.44 -48.03
CA GLY A 945 -36.03 17.64 -48.78
C GLY A 945 -35.55 17.12 -50.16
N ARG A 946 -36.12 15.99 -50.66
CA ARG A 946 -35.90 15.31 -51.98
C ARG A 946 -34.59 14.47 -52.09
N ARG A 947 -34.48 13.38 -52.90
CA ARG A 947 -35.45 12.54 -53.67
C ARG A 947 -34.84 11.14 -54.00
N HIS A 948 -35.70 10.19 -54.39
CA HIS A 948 -35.46 8.81 -54.89
C HIS A 948 -34.23 8.53 -55.77
N ARG A 949 -33.67 7.29 -55.70
CA ARG A 949 -33.98 6.18 -56.64
C ARG A 949 -33.31 4.82 -56.29
N ASP A 950 -34.07 3.74 -56.46
CA ASP A 950 -33.66 2.32 -56.56
C ASP A 950 -33.97 1.80 -57.99
N PRO A 951 -33.74 0.51 -58.33
CA PRO A 951 -32.52 -0.32 -58.28
C PRO A 951 -32.13 -0.78 -59.73
N PRO A 952 -31.39 -1.88 -60.00
CA PRO A 952 -31.94 -3.26 -59.94
C PRO A 952 -30.95 -4.39 -59.51
N GLY A 953 -31.47 -5.63 -59.37
CA GLY A 953 -30.67 -6.89 -59.33
C GLY A 953 -30.44 -7.49 -60.74
N PRO A 954 -29.91 -8.73 -60.89
CA PRO A 954 -30.73 -9.94 -60.62
C PRO A 954 -30.00 -11.25 -60.19
N ASP A 955 -30.78 -12.29 -59.85
CA ASP A 955 -30.56 -13.76 -60.01
C ASP A 955 -29.30 -14.46 -59.41
N ALA A 956 -29.24 -15.80 -59.20
CA ALA A 956 -30.16 -16.92 -59.48
C ALA A 956 -30.22 -17.95 -58.31
N ALA A 957 -31.01 -19.03 -58.44
CA ALA A 957 -31.26 -20.03 -57.39
C ALA A 957 -30.96 -21.50 -57.80
N ARG A 958 -30.85 -22.44 -56.82
CA ARG A 958 -31.34 -23.85 -56.94
C ARG A 958 -31.41 -24.65 -55.63
N ARG A 959 -31.90 -25.91 -55.71
CA ARG A 959 -32.38 -26.78 -54.60
C ARG A 959 -31.71 -28.17 -54.58
N ALA A 960 -31.50 -28.73 -53.39
CA ALA A 960 -31.67 -30.15 -52.98
C ALA A 960 -31.67 -30.17 -51.43
N ARG A 961 -32.53 -30.83 -50.63
CA ARG A 961 -33.17 -32.16 -50.62
C ARG A 961 -32.21 -33.36 -50.46
N LEU A 962 -32.09 -33.87 -49.22
CA LEU A 962 -32.41 -35.26 -48.85
C LEU A 962 -32.51 -35.45 -47.31
N HIS A 963 -32.94 -36.65 -46.88
CA HIS A 963 -33.38 -37.07 -45.53
C HIS A 963 -33.26 -38.64 -45.49
N PRO A 964 -33.56 -39.43 -44.42
CA PRO A 964 -34.10 -39.12 -43.08
C PRO A 964 -33.49 -39.96 -41.90
N ALA A 965 -34.21 -40.04 -40.75
CA ALA A 965 -34.32 -41.18 -39.80
C ALA A 965 -33.20 -41.45 -38.74
N ARG A 966 -33.48 -41.95 -37.51
CA ARG A 966 -34.77 -42.24 -36.82
C ARG A 966 -34.64 -42.41 -35.27
N ALA A 967 -35.65 -41.91 -34.52
CA ALA A 967 -36.23 -42.43 -33.25
C ALA A 967 -35.30 -42.62 -31.99
N VAL A 968 -35.75 -42.78 -30.73
CA VAL A 968 -36.99 -43.32 -30.11
C VAL A 968 -37.48 -42.45 -28.88
N ARG A 969 -38.68 -42.74 -28.34
CA ARG A 969 -39.45 -42.12 -27.21
C ARG A 969 -40.10 -43.25 -26.35
N PRO A 970 -40.94 -43.05 -25.29
CA PRO A 970 -41.65 -41.87 -24.71
C PRO A 970 -41.42 -41.74 -23.16
N GLY A 971 -42.18 -41.06 -22.27
CA GLY A 971 -43.40 -40.20 -22.27
C GLY A 971 -43.70 -39.75 -20.80
N GLY A 972 -44.74 -38.96 -20.43
CA GLY A 972 -45.71 -38.11 -21.16
C GLY A 972 -46.90 -37.63 -20.26
N ARG A 973 -47.61 -36.55 -20.68
CA ARG A 973 -49.02 -36.14 -20.33
C ARG A 973 -49.32 -35.75 -18.84
N GLU A 974 -50.28 -34.87 -18.45
CA GLU A 974 -51.50 -34.23 -19.04
C GLU A 974 -51.65 -32.70 -18.71
N ARG A 975 -52.29 -31.84 -19.55
CA ARG A 975 -53.63 -31.13 -19.46
C ARG A 975 -53.83 -30.14 -18.27
N ARG A 976 -54.61 -29.01 -18.33
CA ARG A 976 -55.54 -28.39 -19.34
C ARG A 976 -55.86 -26.90 -19.02
N HIS A 977 -56.19 -26.08 -20.04
CA HIS A 977 -56.97 -24.79 -20.03
C HIS A 977 -56.50 -23.58 -19.19
N GLY A 978 -56.83 -22.30 -19.50
CA GLY A 978 -57.45 -21.72 -20.72
C GLY A 978 -57.82 -20.21 -20.62
N ASP A 979 -57.85 -19.50 -21.77
CA ASP A 979 -58.39 -18.12 -22.03
C ASP A 979 -57.86 -16.90 -21.20
N ARG A 980 -58.15 -15.61 -21.51
CA ARG A 980 -57.97 -14.78 -22.75
C ARG A 980 -58.37 -13.30 -22.45
N ARG A 981 -58.06 -12.37 -23.40
CA ARG A 981 -58.55 -10.95 -23.50
C ARG A 981 -58.04 -9.97 -22.42
N ARG A 982 -58.19 -8.64 -22.56
CA ARG A 982 -57.84 -7.65 -23.63
C ARG A 982 -58.07 -6.22 -23.08
N ARG A 983 -57.32 -5.21 -23.55
CA ARG A 983 -57.52 -3.77 -23.23
C ARG A 983 -58.90 -3.23 -23.69
N PRO A 984 -59.37 -2.07 -23.16
CA PRO A 984 -59.36 -0.84 -23.97
C PRO A 984 -58.93 0.45 -23.21
N ARG A 985 -59.26 1.64 -23.76
CA ARG A 985 -58.85 3.00 -23.34
C ARG A 985 -60.08 3.90 -23.09
N ASP A 986 -59.96 4.96 -22.27
CA ASP A 986 -60.19 6.36 -22.68
C ASP A 986 -59.65 7.34 -21.57
N ARG A 987 -59.36 8.66 -21.68
CA ARG A 987 -59.60 9.81 -22.60
C ARG A 987 -60.79 10.76 -22.24
N ARG A 988 -60.50 11.88 -21.53
CA ARG A 988 -61.06 13.28 -21.65
C ARG A 988 -60.60 14.14 -20.43
N ARG A 989 -59.90 15.28 -20.61
CA ARG A 989 -60.33 16.70 -20.78
C ARG A 989 -60.49 17.55 -19.47
N ARG A 990 -59.51 18.44 -19.22
CA ARG A 990 -59.56 19.94 -19.00
C ARG A 990 -60.93 20.66 -18.79
N PRO A 991 -60.97 21.94 -18.30
CA PRO A 991 -59.97 22.76 -17.54
C PRO A 991 -60.52 23.79 -16.48
N ALA A 992 -59.63 24.36 -15.64
CA ALA A 992 -59.64 25.78 -15.16
C ALA A 992 -58.28 26.07 -14.45
N ALA A 993 -57.58 27.22 -14.45
CA ALA A 993 -57.75 28.62 -14.91
C ALA A 993 -58.17 29.68 -13.86
N ARG A 994 -57.19 30.41 -13.27
CA ARG A 994 -57.34 31.78 -12.73
C ARG A 994 -56.00 32.55 -12.65
N THR A 995 -56.06 33.87 -12.90
CA THR A 995 -54.98 34.89 -12.78
C THR A 995 -54.93 35.47 -11.34
N ARG A 996 -53.95 36.24 -10.82
CA ARG A 996 -53.11 37.42 -11.26
C ARG A 996 -51.83 37.45 -10.35
N THR A 997 -50.84 38.36 -10.29
CA THR A 997 -50.44 39.68 -10.88
C THR A 997 -48.87 39.74 -10.84
N ALA A 998 -48.11 40.51 -11.65
CA ALA A 998 -47.69 41.94 -11.56
C ALA A 998 -47.14 42.42 -10.18
N ARG A 999 -46.07 43.24 -10.06
CA ARG A 999 -45.05 43.78 -11.01
C ARG A 999 -43.91 44.49 -10.22
N GLN A 1000 -42.66 44.45 -10.74
CA GLN A 1000 -41.68 45.54 -11.02
C GLN A 1000 -40.26 44.92 -11.11
N ARG A 1001 -39.39 45.12 -12.13
CA ARG A 1001 -38.69 46.31 -12.68
C ARG A 1001 -37.68 46.91 -11.67
N ARG A 1002 -36.37 47.12 -11.96
CA ARG A 1002 -35.60 47.22 -13.24
C ARG A 1002 -34.20 46.56 -13.23
N LEU A 1003 -33.68 46.36 -14.44
CA LEU A 1003 -32.33 45.96 -14.92
C LEU A 1003 -31.46 47.24 -15.25
N PRO A 1004 -30.19 47.20 -15.75
CA PRO A 1004 -29.11 46.16 -15.75
C PRO A 1004 -27.61 46.66 -15.68
N ARG A 1005 -26.66 45.69 -15.65
CA ARG A 1005 -25.37 45.57 -16.44
C ARG A 1005 -24.17 46.55 -16.28
N ARG A 1006 -23.07 45.94 -15.76
CA ARG A 1006 -21.74 45.70 -16.40
C ARG A 1006 -20.74 46.90 -16.66
N PRO A 1007 -19.43 46.63 -16.95
CA PRO A 1007 -18.32 47.44 -16.42
C PRO A 1007 -17.34 48.02 -17.46
N ARG A 1008 -16.29 48.75 -17.01
CA ARG A 1008 -14.91 48.66 -17.55
C ARG A 1008 -13.82 49.28 -16.64
N ARG A 1009 -12.55 49.17 -17.09
CA ARG A 1009 -11.28 49.44 -16.38
C ARG A 1009 -10.83 50.93 -16.41
N ALA A 1010 -9.87 51.23 -15.52
CA ALA A 1010 -8.61 51.98 -15.74
C ALA A 1010 -8.52 53.48 -15.33
N SER A 1011 -7.43 53.77 -14.59
CA SER A 1011 -6.57 55.00 -14.55
C SER A 1011 -7.18 56.40 -14.52
N GLY A 1012 -6.67 57.36 -13.71
CA GLY A 1012 -5.52 57.39 -12.79
C GLY A 1012 -4.83 58.77 -12.76
N LEU A 1013 -3.81 58.96 -11.88
CA LEU A 1013 -2.95 60.18 -11.75
C LEU A 1013 -3.71 61.42 -11.16
N HIS A 1014 -3.11 62.43 -10.50
CA HIS A 1014 -1.76 62.71 -9.96
C HIS A 1014 -1.90 63.80 -8.83
N GLU A 1015 -0.91 64.34 -8.09
CA GLU A 1015 0.57 64.26 -8.01
C GLU A 1015 1.03 64.67 -6.56
N ARG A 1016 2.29 64.36 -6.18
CA ARG A 1016 3.22 65.05 -5.22
C ARG A 1016 3.47 64.41 -3.85
N ARG A 1017 4.70 64.38 -3.29
CA ARG A 1017 6.14 64.46 -3.73
C ARG A 1017 6.98 64.07 -2.48
N HIS A 1018 8.25 63.64 -2.48
CA HIS A 1018 9.32 63.37 -3.47
C HIS A 1018 10.33 62.36 -2.82
N GLY A 1019 11.41 61.95 -3.52
CA GLY A 1019 12.61 61.37 -2.88
C GLY A 1019 13.06 59.97 -3.36
N GLN A 1020 14.31 59.85 -3.80
CA GLN A 1020 15.02 58.59 -4.12
C GLN A 1020 16.20 58.43 -3.11
N ARG A 1021 16.97 57.32 -2.94
CA ARG A 1021 17.27 56.13 -3.78
C ARG A 1021 18.01 55.02 -2.97
N HIS A 1022 18.03 53.80 -3.51
CA HIS A 1022 19.06 52.73 -3.37
C HIS A 1022 19.26 51.86 -2.08
N ARG A 1023 19.33 50.53 -2.33
CA ARG A 1023 20.19 49.45 -1.78
C ARG A 1023 20.48 49.34 -0.27
N VAL A 1024 20.31 48.11 0.26
CA VAL A 1024 20.93 47.60 1.50
C VAL A 1024 21.57 46.22 1.25
N ARG A 1025 22.67 45.90 1.97
CA ARG A 1025 23.40 44.61 1.97
C ARG A 1025 23.54 44.09 3.42
N ARG A 1026 24.06 42.86 3.62
CA ARG A 1026 24.17 42.15 4.93
C ARG A 1026 25.26 42.70 5.89
N HIS A 1027 25.20 42.20 7.13
CA HIS A 1027 26.11 42.36 8.31
C HIS A 1027 25.84 43.60 9.21
N GLY A 1028 26.04 43.56 10.53
CA GLY A 1028 26.29 42.42 11.45
C GLY A 1028 26.99 42.80 12.77
N HIS A 1029 26.70 42.10 13.90
CA HIS A 1029 27.27 42.30 15.27
C HIS A 1029 26.95 43.67 15.94
N ARG A 1030 27.07 43.96 17.26
CA ARG A 1030 27.35 43.26 18.57
C ARG A 1030 26.76 44.16 19.70
N HIS A 1031 26.70 43.84 21.01
CA HIS A 1031 27.18 42.70 21.83
C HIS A 1031 26.03 42.15 22.73
N GLY A 1032 26.08 41.64 23.98
CA GLY A 1032 27.04 41.48 25.11
C GLY A 1032 26.58 42.26 26.35
N ALA A 1033 26.71 41.83 27.63
CA ALA A 1033 27.29 40.64 28.32
C ALA A 1033 26.54 40.45 29.68
N GLY A 1034 26.84 39.53 30.62
CA GLY A 1034 27.90 38.52 30.88
C GLY A 1034 27.34 37.40 31.79
N ARG A 1035 28.05 36.71 32.72
CA ARG A 1035 29.46 36.75 33.19
C ARG A 1035 30.10 35.33 33.14
N PHE A 1036 31.44 35.30 33.20
CA PHE A 1036 32.34 34.13 33.25
C PHE A 1036 32.75 33.81 34.73
N PRO A 1037 33.52 32.73 35.08
CA PRO A 1037 34.63 32.13 34.32
C PRO A 1037 34.78 30.59 34.25
N ARG A 1038 35.78 30.18 33.45
CA ARG A 1038 36.33 28.82 33.23
C ARG A 1038 37.66 28.63 34.00
N LEU A 1039 38.23 27.40 33.87
CA LEU A 1039 39.65 26.94 33.92
C LEU A 1039 39.76 25.72 34.88
N LEU A 1040 40.61 24.69 34.72
CA LEU A 1040 41.70 24.41 33.76
C LEU A 1040 41.87 22.88 33.52
N ARG A 1041 42.94 22.45 32.82
CA ARG A 1041 43.31 21.04 32.57
C ARG A 1041 44.13 20.43 33.73
N GLY A 1042 44.00 19.11 33.94
CA GLY A 1042 45.08 18.22 34.39
C GLY A 1042 44.90 17.57 35.77
N GLY A 1043 45.20 16.27 35.88
CA GLY A 1043 45.28 15.57 37.17
C GLY A 1043 44.72 14.14 37.19
N ARG A 1044 45.63 13.16 37.23
CA ARG A 1044 45.49 11.81 37.82
C ARG A 1044 46.72 11.64 38.74
N PRO A 1045 46.76 10.73 39.75
CA PRO A 1045 45.74 9.76 40.19
C PRO A 1045 45.56 9.73 41.74
N ALA A 1046 44.96 8.62 42.22
CA ALA A 1046 45.21 7.91 43.50
C ALA A 1046 44.28 8.13 44.72
N ALA A 1047 43.93 6.98 45.32
CA ALA A 1047 43.52 6.65 46.70
C ALA A 1047 42.55 7.57 47.51
N GLY A 1048 41.63 7.02 48.31
CA GLY A 1048 41.28 5.61 48.51
C GLY A 1048 40.56 5.34 49.83
N GLY A 1049 39.72 4.29 49.86
CA GLY A 1049 38.94 3.87 51.04
C GLY A 1049 37.63 4.67 51.24
N GLY A 1050 36.52 4.05 51.63
CA GLY A 1050 36.23 2.61 51.71
C GLY A 1050 34.96 2.32 52.53
N ARG A 1051 34.41 1.10 52.37
CA ARG A 1051 33.59 0.30 53.32
C ARG A 1051 32.34 0.95 53.96
N GLU A 1052 31.23 0.27 54.23
CA GLU A 1052 30.72 -1.11 54.02
C GLU A 1052 29.17 -1.01 54.14
N GLY A 1053 28.32 -1.93 53.68
CA GLY A 1053 28.51 -3.22 52.99
C GLY A 1053 27.18 -4.02 52.97
N THR A 1054 27.16 -5.20 52.32
CA THR A 1054 26.13 -6.28 52.37
C THR A 1054 24.69 -5.95 51.89
N GLY A 1055 23.97 -6.80 51.15
CA GLY A 1055 24.24 -8.11 50.52
C GLY A 1055 23.31 -8.32 49.30
N ALA A 1056 23.64 -9.12 48.27
CA ALA A 1056 23.57 -10.59 48.20
C ALA A 1056 22.11 -11.12 48.21
N PHE A 1057 21.64 -12.06 47.36
CA PHE A 1057 22.19 -12.99 46.33
C PHE A 1057 20.95 -13.57 45.54
N PRO A 1058 21.03 -14.55 44.59
CA PRO A 1058 22.11 -15.00 43.69
C PRO A 1058 21.69 -15.18 42.20
N ARG A 1059 22.68 -15.50 41.33
CA ARG A 1059 22.46 -16.27 40.08
C ARG A 1059 22.64 -17.77 40.37
N ARG A 1060 22.15 -18.65 39.49
CA ARG A 1060 22.80 -19.96 39.25
C ARG A 1060 22.93 -20.29 37.75
N ASP A 1061 24.14 -20.74 37.42
CA ASP A 1061 24.57 -21.43 36.20
C ASP A 1061 24.09 -22.92 36.28
N PRO A 1062 24.14 -23.76 35.21
CA PRO A 1062 25.44 -24.22 34.69
C PRO A 1062 25.54 -24.44 33.17
N ARG A 1063 26.78 -24.40 32.67
CA ARG A 1063 27.21 -25.03 31.41
C ARG A 1063 27.46 -26.54 31.60
N GLY A 1064 27.29 -27.32 30.54
CA GLY A 1064 27.83 -28.69 30.46
C GLY A 1064 27.60 -29.36 29.10
N SER A 1065 28.65 -29.54 28.30
CA SER A 1065 28.63 -30.43 27.13
C SER A 1065 28.67 -31.90 27.59
N PRO A 1066 28.09 -32.86 26.84
CA PRO A 1066 28.96 -33.61 25.91
C PRO A 1066 28.29 -34.16 24.62
N THR A 1067 29.10 -34.37 23.59
CA THR A 1067 28.94 -35.43 22.57
C THR A 1067 29.73 -36.68 23.01
N PRO A 1068 29.54 -37.91 22.46
CA PRO A 1068 29.02 -38.22 21.12
C PRO A 1068 28.10 -39.46 21.00
N ALA A 1069 27.88 -39.85 19.73
CA ALA A 1069 27.55 -41.20 19.21
C ALA A 1069 26.08 -41.53 18.86
N THR A 1070 25.96 -42.32 17.78
CA THR A 1070 24.77 -42.84 17.06
C THR A 1070 23.76 -41.80 16.58
#